data_AF-A0A5C7K1B6-F1
#
_entry.id   AF-A0A5C7K1B6-F1
#
_cell.length_a   1.000
_cell.length_b   1.000
_cell.length_c   1.000
_cell.angle_alpha   90.00
_cell.angle_beta   90.00
_cell.angle_gamma   90.00
#
_symmetry.space_group_name_H-M   'P 1'
#
loop_
_entity.id
_entity.type
_entity.pdbx_description
1 polymer ?
#
loop_
_entity_poly.entity_id
_entity_poly.type
_entity_poly.pdbx_seq_one_letter_code
_entity_poly.pdbx_strand_id
1 'polypeptide(L)'
;MATYIPGVQSYMPNWQPFTPDYKFLSDVLETKTNRYNTNYKALNDLYSKVVYSDLSRKDTQEMRNQYAENLGKQLELVSGMDLSVMQNADAAKALFKPFFEEDIIVKDMVFTKQFQKEMNYTNMLMNSPDKEQREMYWQQGVKALQYQMEDFKAADQSKALTMGLPRYVPDADLYEKAITFLKGSGLDVTQEYVDETGYFIVKDRNGNLITNQALQMAQKALMDDPMVQQAYYTDSYVRSRDFAQAGLEAGRFKSIDEGKAAWAKETISRVEKHMAARVSKEKAEVQDLRNVNLSWDDYLKSDGVIPGSDEEKDMNEVRSSLEAKLMGLQTSEEVLASASSGGDQNTEGLLNKAYNLLMGYNIQDDLVAASVAFSNMNKSRELKVNEYKKQQLQFQHDFAKMAAEYEYNVKLEGVKQKNRIELEEKKAELADPYGGILDQLFAESVTDKKAGTAAVAFDPQTGKAINVEKSDYVKVNSSKIEVVRQQLNEEQINLALDLLERTTPNKTGKYNIMGGGKVLLTGSLPELKKQLLDPSNAYKAETFYNLMNARISDGNQMKKLAPIFVTENGGATYQELAEKFRKTTAKKYQFDNMISTGNQVMLQNFNKAIQTGLVKEANQINKDVNGGAPKIFTANEKGAVKMMGEAEYVRQYVEKAKAKQIKQGDKPVGWSYVTPESHDRYTTGMIVGGLAPAPAALAQRSASRPSTARWEFNENAARIQAQKAYARQKDVVNSTLNGSLNTEAEKNGKVKSGQKMFQAWDPYSYMRGTDLKDMTPGDALVGQYYSVNIDPSRIGKSPDQYNMLKNLMTQVRGTTAQELSFIRGDVGSMEDADLKISDEKARKAYELYIQDVARFRNPKASKEGMPLATVSYAPQYGPGSQLSKDRAAYVINFDPNWLKKYAKGKDGEGIFDAKDLASLSSITVSFPQAKDQNDRRMGEYNFSAVRNKVTYSPNKQIQENIANGGSYKVFPDANNNYIMEIKPLQYDPTSGNFVDAGTQRFNLSQMMQERGETIGYIDQLVTDGITALNRTAKQNTIDQQNNKKIKGVKK
;
A
#
# COMPACT_ATOMS: atom_id res chain seq x y z
N MET A 1 72.30 -6.80 147.42
CA MET A 1 71.32 -7.51 148.28
C MET A 1 70.35 -6.49 148.86
N ALA A 2 69.06 -6.84 148.87
CA ALA A 2 67.99 -6.37 149.76
C ALA A 2 67.45 -4.91 149.69
N THR A 3 66.19 -4.85 149.23
CA THR A 3 64.99 -4.11 149.72
C THR A 3 64.72 -2.61 149.42
N TYR A 4 63.40 -2.32 149.30
CA TYR A 4 62.64 -1.06 149.09
C TYR A 4 62.38 -0.65 147.62
N ILE A 5 61.21 -0.13 147.17
CA ILE A 5 59.80 0.00 147.58
C ILE A 5 58.99 0.34 146.27
N PRO A 6 57.66 0.10 146.19
CA PRO A 6 56.83 0.46 145.03
C PRO A 6 56.37 1.94 145.02
N GLY A 7 56.41 2.56 143.83
CA GLY A 7 55.66 3.79 143.48
C GLY A 7 56.48 5.08 143.38
N VAL A 8 56.69 5.57 142.14
CA VAL A 8 56.60 6.98 141.67
C VAL A 8 56.96 6.99 140.18
N GLN A 9 56.03 7.43 139.34
CA GLN A 9 56.27 7.74 137.93
C GLN A 9 57.17 8.98 137.81
N SER A 10 58.13 8.95 136.88
CA SER A 10 58.76 10.15 136.34
C SER A 10 58.55 10.18 134.83
N TYR A 11 57.81 11.18 134.38
CA TYR A 11 57.51 11.52 133.00
C TYR A 11 58.82 11.93 132.28
N MET A 12 59.19 11.22 131.21
CA MET A 12 60.10 11.73 130.19
C MET A 12 59.37 11.84 128.84
N PRO A 13 59.62 12.89 128.04
CA PRO A 13 58.84 13.22 126.85
C PRO A 13 59.02 12.17 125.75
N ASN A 14 57.91 11.76 125.13
CA ASN A 14 57.89 10.81 124.02
C ASN A 14 58.73 11.32 122.84
N TRP A 15 59.83 10.64 122.57
CA TRP A 15 60.38 10.56 121.22
C TRP A 15 59.39 9.75 120.39
N GLN A 16 58.68 10.39 119.46
CA GLN A 16 57.96 9.64 118.43
C GLN A 16 59.01 9.04 117.48
N PRO A 17 59.20 7.71 117.44
CA PRO A 17 60.01 7.09 116.41
C PRO A 17 59.36 7.40 115.05
N PHE A 18 60.18 7.67 114.03
CA PHE A 18 59.72 7.72 112.65
C PHE A 18 59.02 6.41 112.32
N THR A 19 57.68 6.40 112.40
CA THR A 19 56.84 5.38 111.80
C THR A 19 56.78 5.67 110.31
N PRO A 20 57.26 4.76 109.44
CA PRO A 20 56.98 4.87 108.02
C PRO A 20 55.47 4.97 107.86
N ASP A 21 55.00 5.98 107.16
CA ASP A 21 53.58 6.08 106.81
C ASP A 21 53.27 4.94 105.82
N TYR A 22 52.77 3.82 106.35
CA TYR A 22 52.42 2.64 105.58
C TYR A 22 51.32 2.95 104.55
N LYS A 23 50.48 3.96 104.79
CA LYS A 23 49.48 4.42 103.83
C LYS A 23 50.15 5.16 102.68
N PHE A 24 51.07 6.09 102.97
CA PHE A 24 51.89 6.73 101.93
C PHE A 24 52.70 5.71 101.12
N LEU A 25 53.33 4.72 101.77
CA LEU A 25 54.08 3.65 101.08
C LEU A 25 53.16 2.77 100.22
N SER A 26 51.95 2.47 100.68
CA SER A 26 50.94 1.73 99.91
C SER A 26 50.45 2.54 98.70
N ASP A 27 50.12 3.83 98.89
CA ASP A 27 49.65 4.71 97.82
C ASP A 27 50.74 4.95 96.77
N VAL A 28 52.02 5.06 97.18
CA VAL A 28 53.18 5.14 96.29
C VAL A 28 53.41 3.83 95.54
N LEU A 29 53.27 2.68 96.20
CA LEU A 29 53.43 1.36 95.58
C LEU A 29 52.30 1.06 94.58
N GLU A 30 51.06 1.42 94.91
CA GLU A 30 49.91 1.33 94.01
C GLU A 30 50.09 2.24 92.78
N THR A 31 50.53 3.49 92.99
CA THR A 31 50.83 4.41 91.88
C THR A 31 51.93 3.86 90.97
N LYS A 32 53.01 3.30 91.53
CA LYS A 32 54.07 2.66 90.75
C LYS A 32 53.59 1.41 90.01
N THR A 33 52.74 0.60 90.63
CA THR A 33 52.14 -0.61 90.03
C THR A 33 51.23 -0.25 88.86
N ASN A 34 50.38 0.77 89.02
CA ASN A 34 49.50 1.26 87.96
C ASN A 34 50.30 1.84 86.78
N ARG A 35 51.38 2.59 87.05
CA ARG A 35 52.31 3.08 86.02
C ARG A 35 53.00 1.93 85.28
N TYR A 36 53.51 0.95 86.03
CA TYR A 36 54.13 -0.26 85.45
C TYR A 36 53.15 -0.99 84.53
N ASN A 37 51.94 -1.32 85.01
CA ASN A 37 50.94 -2.04 84.23
C ASN A 37 50.51 -1.26 82.97
N THR A 38 50.34 0.05 83.08
CA THR A 38 50.00 0.91 81.94
C THR A 38 51.12 0.92 80.89
N ASN A 39 52.37 1.08 81.33
CA ASN A 39 53.53 1.10 80.43
C ASN A 39 53.81 -0.27 79.82
N TYR A 40 53.69 -1.34 80.61
CA TYR A 40 53.80 -2.71 80.14
C TYR A 40 52.74 -3.03 79.09
N LYS A 41 51.47 -2.66 79.34
CA LYS A 41 50.39 -2.82 78.37
C LYS A 41 50.69 -2.06 77.08
N ALA A 42 51.12 -0.80 77.18
CA ALA A 42 51.48 0.00 76.01
C ALA A 42 52.66 -0.60 75.20
N LEU A 43 53.66 -1.16 75.88
CA LEU A 43 54.78 -1.87 75.24
C LEU A 43 54.35 -3.18 74.58
N ASN A 44 53.51 -3.95 75.25
CA ASN A 44 52.96 -5.19 74.71
C ASN A 44 52.05 -4.92 73.50
N ASP A 45 51.28 -3.84 73.51
CA ASP A 45 50.48 -3.40 72.37
C ASP A 45 51.36 -2.99 71.18
N LEU A 46 52.48 -2.29 71.43
CA LEU A 46 53.47 -1.96 70.39
C LEU A 46 54.15 -3.22 69.83
N TYR A 47 54.56 -4.13 70.71
CA TYR A 47 55.13 -5.42 70.32
C TYR A 47 54.18 -6.23 69.45
N SER A 48 52.93 -6.34 69.87
CA SER A 48 51.90 -7.05 69.11
C SER A 48 51.68 -6.40 67.73
N LYS A 49 51.68 -5.07 67.66
CA LYS A 49 51.55 -4.32 66.39
C LYS A 49 52.74 -4.51 65.45
N VAL A 50 53.95 -4.70 65.97
CA VAL A 50 55.14 -4.92 65.14
C VAL A 50 55.23 -6.38 64.69
N VAL A 51 55.22 -7.32 65.63
CA VAL A 51 55.46 -8.75 65.36
C VAL A 51 54.32 -9.38 64.57
N TYR A 52 53.08 -9.03 64.91
CA TYR A 52 51.88 -9.52 64.22
C TYR A 52 51.29 -8.47 63.27
N SER A 53 52.13 -7.57 62.73
CA SER A 53 51.66 -6.67 61.66
C SER A 53 51.26 -7.48 60.43
N ASP A 54 50.03 -7.26 59.98
CA ASP A 54 49.56 -7.74 58.69
C ASP A 54 50.25 -6.96 57.58
N LEU A 55 51.12 -7.66 56.84
CA LEU A 55 51.90 -7.15 55.72
C LEU A 55 51.63 -8.04 54.51
N SER A 56 51.44 -7.43 53.34
CA SER A 56 51.07 -8.14 52.11
C SER A 56 52.28 -8.45 51.22
N ARG A 57 53.36 -7.66 51.33
CA ARG A 57 54.55 -7.79 50.49
C ARG A 57 55.59 -8.71 51.13
N LYS A 58 56.36 -9.41 50.29
CA LYS A 58 57.36 -10.37 50.76
C LYS A 58 58.57 -9.69 51.40
N ASP A 59 59.03 -8.58 50.80
CA ASP A 59 60.16 -7.79 51.28
C ASP A 59 59.90 -7.19 52.67
N THR A 60 58.73 -6.59 52.89
CA THR A 60 58.33 -6.03 54.20
C THR A 60 58.09 -7.12 55.24
N GLN A 61 57.54 -8.28 54.86
CA GLN A 61 57.42 -9.45 55.75
C GLN A 61 58.80 -9.93 56.21
N GLU A 62 59.78 -9.99 55.31
CA GLU A 62 61.17 -10.34 55.63
C GLU A 62 61.81 -9.30 56.55
N MET A 63 61.67 -7.99 56.25
CA MET A 63 62.15 -6.90 57.10
C MET A 63 61.54 -6.95 58.50
N ARG A 64 60.22 -7.17 58.62
CA ARG A 64 59.53 -7.35 59.90
C ARG A 64 60.08 -8.54 60.66
N ASN A 65 60.26 -9.69 60.00
CA ASN A 65 60.75 -10.91 60.66
C ASN A 65 62.18 -10.70 61.20
N GLN A 66 63.07 -10.10 60.40
CA GLN A 66 64.43 -9.75 60.82
C GLN A 66 64.42 -8.75 61.98
N TYR A 67 63.56 -7.74 61.91
CA TYR A 67 63.41 -6.76 62.97
C TYR A 67 62.86 -7.38 64.27
N ALA A 68 61.84 -8.23 64.18
CA ALA A 68 61.24 -8.92 65.31
C ALA A 68 62.25 -9.85 66.02
N GLU A 69 63.10 -10.54 65.27
CA GLU A 69 64.16 -11.39 65.84
C GLU A 69 65.20 -10.58 66.62
N ASN A 70 65.61 -9.42 66.10
CA ASN A 70 66.55 -8.52 66.78
C ASN A 70 65.91 -7.80 67.97
N LEU A 71 64.66 -7.38 67.81
CA LEU A 71 63.88 -6.74 68.85
C LEU A 71 63.66 -7.67 70.05
N GLY A 72 63.42 -8.97 69.83
CA GLY A 72 63.31 -9.96 70.91
C GLY A 72 64.55 -9.98 71.82
N LYS A 73 65.75 -9.95 71.23
CA LYS A 73 67.04 -9.90 71.96
C LYS A 73 67.22 -8.60 72.74
N GLN A 74 66.76 -7.47 72.19
CA GLN A 74 66.84 -6.16 72.87
C GLN A 74 65.77 -6.00 73.96
N LEU A 75 64.58 -6.55 73.76
CA LEU A 75 63.51 -6.56 74.76
C LEU A 75 63.86 -7.40 75.98
N GLU A 76 64.62 -8.49 75.83
CA GLU A 76 65.13 -9.28 76.96
C GLU A 76 66.00 -8.42 77.90
N LEU A 77 66.87 -7.57 77.34
CA LEU A 77 67.72 -6.64 78.10
C LEU A 77 66.90 -5.55 78.83
N VAL A 78 65.81 -5.09 78.23
CA VAL A 78 64.95 -4.04 78.79
C VAL A 78 63.88 -4.61 79.74
N SER A 79 63.54 -5.89 79.62
CA SER A 79 62.59 -6.59 80.51
C SER A 79 63.05 -6.63 81.98
N GLY A 80 64.36 -6.49 82.22
CA GLY A 80 64.95 -6.34 83.55
C GLY A 80 64.87 -4.92 84.14
N MET A 81 64.35 -3.93 83.40
CA MET A 81 64.22 -2.53 83.85
C MET A 81 62.87 -2.27 84.52
N ASP A 82 62.84 -1.37 85.52
CA ASP A 82 61.59 -0.95 86.18
C ASP A 82 60.77 -0.01 85.29
N LEU A 83 59.69 -0.52 84.68
CA LEU A 83 58.76 0.24 83.83
C LEU A 83 57.86 1.22 84.60
N SER A 84 57.92 1.26 85.94
CA SER A 84 57.29 2.32 86.73
C SER A 84 58.02 3.67 86.57
N VAL A 85 59.26 3.64 86.06
CA VAL A 85 60.06 4.82 85.70
C VAL A 85 59.83 5.19 84.23
N MET A 86 59.43 6.43 83.98
CA MET A 86 59.09 6.92 82.63
C MET A 86 60.28 6.85 81.66
N GLN A 87 61.50 7.16 82.13
CA GLN A 87 62.72 7.06 81.32
C GLN A 87 62.96 5.63 80.79
N ASN A 88 62.72 4.61 81.62
CA ASN A 88 62.85 3.21 81.22
C ASN A 88 61.75 2.81 80.23
N ALA A 89 60.51 3.26 80.47
CA ALA A 89 59.40 3.04 79.54
C ALA A 89 59.64 3.73 78.18
N ASP A 90 60.25 4.92 78.16
CA ASP A 90 60.58 5.65 76.93
C ASP A 90 61.74 5.01 76.18
N ALA A 91 62.77 4.51 76.90
CA ALA A 91 63.85 3.73 76.30
C ALA A 91 63.33 2.42 75.66
N ALA A 92 62.42 1.73 76.35
CA ALA A 92 61.76 0.54 75.83
C ALA A 92 60.93 0.86 74.57
N LYS A 93 60.17 1.96 74.58
CA LYS A 93 59.39 2.43 73.41
C LYS A 93 60.30 2.84 72.25
N ALA A 94 61.48 3.41 72.53
CA ALA A 94 62.43 3.84 71.51
C ALA A 94 62.96 2.68 70.68
N LEU A 95 63.03 1.46 71.23
CA LEU A 95 63.43 0.27 70.50
C LEU A 95 62.53 -0.01 69.29
N PHE A 96 61.24 0.36 69.35
CA PHE A 96 60.24 0.14 68.31
C PHE A 96 60.28 1.19 67.18
N LYS A 97 60.97 2.33 67.38
CA LYS A 97 60.98 3.44 66.42
C LYS A 97 61.46 3.05 65.02
N PRO A 98 62.59 2.32 64.86
CA PRO A 98 63.12 2.03 63.52
C PRO A 98 62.13 1.30 62.61
N PHE A 99 61.24 0.48 63.16
CA PHE A 99 60.21 -0.22 62.39
C PHE A 99 59.17 0.72 61.77
N PHE A 100 58.81 1.79 62.49
CA PHE A 100 57.85 2.79 62.01
C PHE A 100 58.51 3.93 61.24
N GLU A 101 59.84 3.99 61.21
CA GLU A 101 60.63 4.92 60.37
C GLU A 101 60.81 4.40 58.95
N GLU A 102 60.64 3.09 58.71
CA GLU A 102 60.64 2.51 57.37
C GLU A 102 59.33 2.78 56.63
N ASP A 103 59.36 3.79 55.74
CA ASP A 103 58.18 4.26 54.99
C ASP A 103 57.44 3.12 54.27
N ILE A 104 58.16 2.13 53.72
CA ILE A 104 57.54 1.02 52.98
C ILE A 104 56.77 0.06 53.89
N ILE A 105 57.25 -0.16 55.12
CA ILE A 105 56.55 -0.99 56.12
C ILE A 105 55.28 -0.29 56.56
N VAL A 106 55.36 1.01 56.87
CA VAL A 106 54.18 1.81 57.24
C VAL A 106 53.17 1.83 56.10
N LYS A 107 53.63 2.01 54.86
CA LYS A 107 52.79 1.99 53.66
C LYS A 107 52.07 0.65 53.49
N ASP A 108 52.79 -0.48 53.56
CA ASP A 108 52.20 -1.81 53.41
C ASP A 108 51.19 -2.12 54.51
N MET A 109 51.48 -1.77 55.76
CA MET A 109 50.55 -1.97 56.87
C MET A 109 49.24 -1.19 56.67
N VAL A 110 49.31 0.06 56.24
CA VAL A 110 48.13 0.88 55.96
C VAL A 110 47.37 0.35 54.74
N PHE A 111 48.09 -0.02 53.67
CA PHE A 111 47.51 -0.56 52.44
C PHE A 111 46.79 -1.89 52.69
N THR A 112 47.43 -2.82 53.41
CA THR A 112 46.89 -4.14 53.76
C THR A 112 45.65 -4.02 54.64
N LYS A 113 45.69 -3.20 55.68
CA LYS A 113 44.52 -2.96 56.54
C LYS A 113 43.37 -2.32 55.77
N GLN A 114 43.66 -1.36 54.91
CA GLN A 114 42.64 -0.73 54.08
C GLN A 114 42.02 -1.74 53.11
N PHE A 115 42.82 -2.61 52.47
CA PHE A 115 42.29 -3.68 51.63
C PHE A 115 41.38 -4.65 52.40
N GLN A 116 41.79 -5.11 53.59
CA GLN A 116 40.97 -5.97 54.43
C GLN A 116 39.64 -5.28 54.81
N LYS A 117 39.70 -3.99 55.16
CA LYS A 117 38.51 -3.19 55.48
C LYS A 117 37.56 -3.10 54.29
N GLU A 118 38.07 -2.80 53.09
CA GLU A 118 37.26 -2.69 51.87
C GLU A 118 36.69 -4.07 51.48
N MET A 119 37.44 -5.16 51.64
CA MET A 119 36.93 -6.52 51.39
C MET A 119 35.82 -6.93 52.37
N ASN A 120 35.93 -6.52 53.64
CA ASN A 120 34.86 -6.71 54.61
C ASN A 120 33.62 -5.87 54.25
N TYR A 121 33.83 -4.65 53.75
CA TYR A 121 32.75 -3.81 53.24
C TYR A 121 32.05 -4.46 52.03
N THR A 122 32.78 -5.05 51.08
CA THR A 122 32.14 -5.77 49.96
C THR A 122 31.32 -6.97 50.41
N ASN A 123 31.80 -7.72 51.40
CA ASN A 123 31.04 -8.82 51.99
C ASN A 123 29.77 -8.34 52.70
N MET A 124 29.81 -7.17 53.33
CA MET A 124 28.64 -6.53 53.93
C MET A 124 27.61 -6.14 52.86
N LEU A 125 28.04 -5.52 51.75
CA LEU A 125 27.16 -5.18 50.63
C LEU A 125 26.50 -6.42 50.03
N MET A 126 27.29 -7.47 49.74
CA MET A 126 26.80 -8.73 49.16
C MET A 126 25.71 -9.40 50.02
N ASN A 127 25.87 -9.37 51.35
CA ASN A 127 24.97 -10.04 52.29
C ASN A 127 23.93 -9.09 52.93
N SER A 128 23.85 -7.83 52.50
CA SER A 128 22.93 -6.86 53.10
C SER A 128 21.47 -7.26 52.85
N PRO A 129 20.54 -7.11 53.83
CA PRO A 129 19.11 -7.30 53.59
C PRO A 129 18.49 -6.15 52.77
N ASP A 130 19.14 -5.00 52.71
CA ASP A 130 18.72 -3.85 51.91
C ASP A 130 19.08 -4.04 50.42
N LYS A 131 18.10 -3.85 49.53
CA LYS A 131 18.27 -4.04 48.09
C LYS A 131 19.24 -3.01 47.50
N GLU A 132 19.12 -1.73 47.87
CA GLU A 132 19.98 -0.67 47.34
C GLU A 132 21.45 -0.89 47.74
N GLN A 133 21.69 -1.44 48.93
CA GLN A 133 23.04 -1.82 49.37
C GLN A 133 23.59 -3.04 48.64
N ARG A 134 22.75 -4.04 48.32
CA ARG A 134 23.17 -5.18 47.51
C ARG A 134 23.49 -4.80 46.07
N GLU A 135 22.76 -3.87 45.48
CA GLU A 135 23.02 -3.40 44.10
C GLU A 135 24.39 -2.71 43.96
N MET A 136 24.92 -2.12 45.05
CA MET A 136 26.30 -1.61 45.06
C MET A 136 27.37 -2.70 45.01
N TYR A 137 27.01 -3.98 45.25
CA TYR A 137 27.92 -5.11 45.15
C TYR A 137 28.02 -5.65 43.72
N TRP A 138 29.23 -5.74 43.19
CA TRP A 138 29.49 -6.37 41.89
C TRP A 138 30.89 -7.01 41.85
N GLN A 139 31.00 -8.08 41.06
CA GLN A 139 32.22 -8.89 40.99
C GLN A 139 33.40 -8.11 40.42
N GLN A 140 33.18 -7.20 39.47
CA GLN A 140 34.27 -6.43 38.87
C GLN A 140 34.91 -5.45 39.86
N GLY A 141 34.12 -4.81 40.73
CA GLY A 141 34.67 -3.98 41.81
C GLY A 141 35.54 -4.77 42.78
N VAL A 142 35.16 -6.01 43.10
CA VAL A 142 35.96 -6.91 43.95
C VAL A 142 37.26 -7.31 43.25
N LYS A 143 37.20 -7.69 41.96
CA LYS A 143 38.40 -7.99 41.16
C LYS A 143 39.33 -6.80 41.05
N ALA A 144 38.80 -5.59 40.84
CA ALA A 144 39.60 -4.38 40.80
C ALA A 144 40.37 -4.15 42.11
N LEU A 145 39.70 -4.34 43.25
CA LEU A 145 40.30 -4.25 44.57
C LEU A 145 41.41 -5.31 44.77
N GLN A 146 41.18 -6.54 44.30
CA GLN A 146 42.18 -7.61 44.30
C GLN A 146 43.39 -7.26 43.43
N TYR A 147 43.17 -6.74 42.22
CA TYR A 147 44.26 -6.30 41.34
C TYR A 147 45.04 -5.12 41.89
N GLN A 148 44.41 -4.18 42.60
CA GLN A 148 45.14 -3.11 43.31
C GLN A 148 46.10 -3.69 44.35
N MET A 149 45.69 -4.75 45.07
CA MET A 149 46.54 -5.45 46.02
C MET A 149 47.66 -6.25 45.33
N GLU A 150 47.36 -6.97 44.26
CA GLU A 150 48.38 -7.69 43.49
C GLU A 150 49.41 -6.75 42.86
N ASP A 151 48.96 -5.66 42.26
CA ASP A 151 49.80 -4.63 41.66
C ASP A 151 50.68 -3.97 42.74
N PHE A 152 50.15 -3.76 43.96
CA PHE A 152 50.93 -3.27 45.10
C PHE A 152 51.98 -4.28 45.58
N LYS A 153 51.65 -5.57 45.61
CA LYS A 153 52.60 -6.64 45.97
C LYS A 153 53.72 -6.80 44.95
N ALA A 154 53.42 -6.57 43.67
CA ALA A 154 54.37 -6.73 42.57
C ALA A 154 55.22 -5.48 42.30
N ALA A 155 54.79 -4.30 42.77
CA ALA A 155 55.52 -3.04 42.56
C ALA A 155 56.87 -3.02 43.29
N ASP A 156 57.87 -2.36 42.69
CA ASP A 156 59.09 -2.01 43.42
C ASP A 156 58.80 -1.01 44.56
N GLN A 157 59.74 -0.86 45.49
CA GLN A 157 59.57 -0.02 46.68
C GLN A 157 59.20 1.43 46.33
N SER A 158 59.88 2.03 45.35
CA SER A 158 59.65 3.43 44.98
C SER A 158 58.24 3.64 44.42
N LYS A 159 57.79 2.72 43.56
CA LYS A 159 56.45 2.74 42.98
C LYS A 159 55.39 2.50 44.06
N ALA A 160 55.59 1.50 44.91
CA ALA A 160 54.66 1.14 46.00
C ALA A 160 54.39 2.29 46.97
N LEU A 161 55.40 3.09 47.31
CA LEU A 161 55.24 4.27 48.17
C LEU A 161 54.27 5.31 47.57
N THR A 162 54.30 5.47 46.24
CA THR A 162 53.47 6.44 45.51
C THR A 162 52.06 5.94 45.16
N MET A 163 51.78 4.64 45.30
CA MET A 163 50.45 4.08 44.97
C MET A 163 49.37 4.61 45.92
N GLY A 164 48.20 4.94 45.38
CA GLY A 164 47.02 5.28 46.19
C GLY A 164 46.57 4.10 47.05
N LEU A 165 45.89 4.38 48.18
CA LEU A 165 45.31 3.31 49.00
C LEU A 165 44.21 2.54 48.23
N PRO A 166 44.06 1.23 48.48
CA PRO A 166 43.10 0.42 47.76
C PRO A 166 41.68 0.83 48.19
N ARG A 167 40.76 0.88 47.23
CA ARG A 167 39.37 1.28 47.47
C ARG A 167 38.43 0.50 46.57
N TYR A 168 37.35 0.00 47.16
CA TYR A 168 36.28 -0.62 46.40
C TYR A 168 35.48 0.43 45.63
N VAL A 169 35.20 0.15 44.36
CA VAL A 169 34.32 0.97 43.52
C VAL A 169 32.96 0.27 43.46
N PRO A 170 31.88 0.85 44.01
CA PRO A 170 30.52 0.32 43.90
C PRO A 170 30.05 0.21 42.46
N ASP A 171 29.11 -0.70 42.20
CA ASP A 171 28.41 -0.72 40.92
C ASP A 171 27.60 0.57 40.76
N ALA A 172 27.52 1.06 39.53
CA ALA A 172 26.68 2.20 39.22
C ALA A 172 25.23 1.79 38.97
N ASP A 173 24.96 0.56 38.50
CA ASP A 173 23.66 0.12 38.00
C ASP A 173 22.95 1.22 37.18
N LEU A 174 23.65 1.68 36.14
CA LEU A 174 23.20 2.80 35.32
C LEU A 174 21.82 2.54 34.71
N TYR A 175 21.53 1.30 34.36
CA TYR A 175 20.25 0.89 33.80
C TYR A 175 19.10 1.15 34.78
N GLU A 176 19.18 0.68 36.03
CA GLU A 176 18.10 0.93 37.01
C GLU A 176 18.05 2.38 37.48
N LYS A 177 19.19 3.06 37.57
CA LYS A 177 19.22 4.52 37.81
C LYS A 177 18.50 5.28 36.71
N ALA A 178 18.74 4.95 35.44
CA ALA A 178 18.08 5.55 34.31
C ALA A 178 16.58 5.31 34.32
N ILE A 179 16.14 4.06 34.59
CA ILE A 179 14.71 3.75 34.73
C ILE A 179 14.08 4.55 35.88
N THR A 180 14.74 4.62 37.04
CA THR A 180 14.24 5.34 38.23
C THR A 180 14.13 6.83 37.96
N PHE A 181 15.14 7.43 37.34
CA PHE A 181 15.12 8.83 36.91
C PHE A 181 13.99 9.09 35.90
N LEU A 182 13.85 8.25 34.88
CA LEU A 182 12.81 8.39 33.87
C LEU A 182 11.40 8.23 34.44
N LYS A 183 11.18 7.32 35.40
CA LYS A 183 9.92 7.23 36.16
C LYS A 183 9.60 8.52 36.91
N GLY A 184 10.60 9.17 37.49
CA GLY A 184 10.46 10.45 38.19
C GLY A 184 10.22 11.66 37.27
N SER A 185 10.53 11.54 35.98
CA SER A 185 10.41 12.65 35.03
C SER A 185 8.97 13.00 34.62
N GLY A 186 8.01 12.09 34.85
CA GLY A 186 6.62 12.27 34.42
C GLY A 186 6.39 12.17 32.90
N LEU A 187 7.37 11.66 32.14
CA LEU A 187 7.27 11.51 30.69
C LEU A 187 6.17 10.51 30.31
N ASP A 188 5.11 11.00 29.67
CA ASP A 188 3.97 10.22 29.23
C ASP A 188 3.30 10.89 28.03
N VAL A 189 3.27 10.20 26.88
CA VAL A 189 2.73 10.74 25.63
C VAL A 189 1.69 9.79 25.05
N THR A 190 0.57 10.36 24.60
CA THR A 190 -0.48 9.65 23.87
C THR A 190 -0.69 10.28 22.51
N GLN A 191 -0.77 9.46 21.46
CA GLN A 191 -1.12 9.86 20.10
C GLN A 191 -2.36 9.10 19.63
N GLU A 192 -3.31 9.80 19.02
CA GLU A 192 -4.51 9.22 18.42
C GLU A 192 -4.45 9.42 16.91
N TYR A 193 -4.64 8.35 16.14
CA TYR A 193 -4.71 8.38 14.68
C TYR A 193 -5.67 7.31 14.15
N VAL A 194 -6.10 7.45 12.90
CA VAL A 194 -6.97 6.47 12.24
C VAL A 194 -6.09 5.41 11.57
N ASP A 195 -6.42 4.14 11.76
CA ASP A 195 -5.68 3.04 11.14
C ASP A 195 -5.84 3.01 9.60
N GLU A 196 -4.94 2.32 8.90
CA GLU A 196 -4.92 2.26 7.42
C GLU A 196 -6.25 1.78 6.80
N THR A 197 -7.04 1.01 7.56
CA THR A 197 -8.34 0.49 7.13
C THR A 197 -9.52 1.43 7.41
N GLY A 198 -9.31 2.44 8.26
CA GLY A 198 -10.33 3.37 8.72
C GLY A 198 -11.30 2.81 9.77
N TYR A 199 -11.14 1.56 10.21
CA TYR A 199 -12.05 0.88 11.14
C TYR A 199 -11.80 1.23 12.60
N PHE A 200 -10.58 1.61 12.95
CA PHE A 200 -10.19 1.86 14.33
C PHE A 200 -9.49 3.22 14.46
N ILE A 201 -9.82 3.92 15.54
CA ILE A 201 -9.00 5.00 16.06
C ILE A 201 -8.00 4.33 17.00
N VAL A 202 -6.73 4.33 16.60
CA VAL A 202 -5.62 3.81 17.36
C VAL A 202 -5.14 4.91 18.31
N LYS A 203 -5.20 4.63 19.61
CA LYS A 203 -4.56 5.45 20.63
C LYS A 203 -3.32 4.73 21.12
N ASP A 204 -2.16 5.13 20.62
CA ASP A 204 -0.87 4.65 21.11
C ASP A 204 -0.41 5.53 22.28
N ARG A 205 0.07 4.89 23.35
CA ARG A 205 0.70 5.54 24.50
C ARG A 205 2.13 5.05 24.61
N ASN A 206 3.07 5.97 24.78
CA ASN A 206 4.49 5.69 24.99
C ASN A 206 5.11 4.79 23.89
N GLY A 207 6.05 3.91 24.24
CA GLY A 207 6.83 3.13 23.28
C GLY A 207 7.72 4.02 22.42
N ASN A 208 7.65 3.84 21.09
CA ASN A 208 8.48 4.60 20.16
C ASN A 208 8.27 6.12 20.28
N LEU A 209 7.08 6.56 20.72
CA LEU A 209 6.73 7.97 20.90
C LEU A 209 7.66 8.71 21.88
N ILE A 210 8.17 8.01 22.89
CA ILE A 210 8.97 8.63 23.96
C ILE A 210 10.40 8.08 24.06
N THR A 211 10.75 7.04 23.28
CA THR A 211 12.05 6.35 23.40
C THR A 211 13.24 7.29 23.21
N ASN A 212 13.19 8.15 22.19
CA ASN A 212 14.28 9.09 21.91
C ASN A 212 14.35 10.20 22.97
N GLN A 213 13.21 10.73 23.40
CA GLN A 213 13.16 11.77 24.41
C GLN A 213 13.64 11.25 25.77
N ALA A 214 13.23 10.03 26.16
CA ALA A 214 13.72 9.34 27.33
C ALA A 214 15.25 9.15 27.28
N LEU A 215 15.78 8.74 26.13
CA LEU A 215 17.24 8.59 25.95
C LEU A 215 17.97 9.92 26.18
N GLN A 216 17.49 11.01 25.59
CA GLN A 216 18.12 12.33 25.76
C GLN A 216 18.09 12.80 27.21
N MET A 217 16.96 12.60 27.90
CA MET A 217 16.83 12.97 29.31
C MET A 217 17.78 12.16 30.19
N ALA A 218 17.86 10.85 29.97
CA ALA A 218 18.75 9.97 30.72
C ALA A 218 20.24 10.28 30.45
N GLN A 219 20.62 10.52 29.19
CA GLN A 219 21.96 10.95 28.82
C GLN A 219 22.36 12.24 29.53
N LYS A 220 21.53 13.27 29.47
CA LYS A 220 21.81 14.57 30.09
C LYS A 220 21.93 14.50 31.61
N ALA A 221 21.20 13.59 32.25
CA ALA A 221 21.17 13.48 33.70
C ALA A 221 22.28 12.59 34.28
N LEU A 222 22.68 11.53 33.55
CA LEU A 222 23.46 10.43 34.12
C LEU A 222 24.83 10.20 33.46
N MET A 223 25.06 10.73 32.26
CA MET A 223 26.33 10.52 31.54
C MET A 223 27.53 11.18 32.25
N ASP A 224 27.28 12.30 32.92
CA ASP A 224 28.29 13.06 33.68
C ASP A 224 28.34 12.67 35.18
N ASP A 225 27.61 11.64 35.60
CA ASP A 225 27.63 11.18 37.00
C ASP A 225 29.01 10.57 37.33
N PRO A 226 29.75 11.11 38.31
CA PRO A 226 31.10 10.64 38.64
C PRO A 226 31.15 9.17 39.06
N MET A 227 30.10 8.65 39.70
CA MET A 227 30.05 7.26 40.13
C MET A 227 29.86 6.32 38.94
N VAL A 228 29.04 6.72 37.96
CA VAL A 228 28.87 6.01 36.68
C VAL A 228 30.21 5.96 35.96
N GLN A 229 30.85 7.10 35.75
CA GLN A 229 32.16 7.15 35.07
C GLN A 229 33.19 6.26 35.78
N GLN A 230 33.26 6.32 37.11
CA GLN A 230 34.20 5.52 37.89
C GLN A 230 33.93 4.01 37.79
N ALA A 231 32.67 3.57 37.80
CA ALA A 231 32.30 2.17 37.66
C ALA A 231 32.70 1.60 36.29
N TYR A 232 32.30 2.26 35.18
CA TYR A 232 32.64 1.78 33.84
C TYR A 232 34.13 1.88 33.52
N TYR A 233 34.83 2.87 34.08
CA TYR A 233 36.29 2.92 34.04
C TYR A 233 36.90 1.71 34.77
N THR A 234 36.38 1.35 35.94
CA THR A 234 36.83 0.20 36.72
C THR A 234 36.58 -1.13 35.98
N ASP A 235 35.42 -1.29 35.33
CA ASP A 235 35.15 -2.46 34.48
C ASP A 235 36.19 -2.57 33.34
N SER A 236 36.50 -1.44 32.68
CA SER A 236 37.50 -1.39 31.63
C SER A 236 38.91 -1.74 32.13
N TYR A 237 39.31 -1.24 33.31
CA TYR A 237 40.56 -1.61 33.97
C TYR A 237 40.63 -3.11 34.24
N VAL A 238 39.59 -3.69 34.84
CA VAL A 238 39.55 -5.13 35.16
C VAL A 238 39.61 -5.98 33.90
N ARG A 239 38.86 -5.64 32.84
CA ARG A 239 38.92 -6.34 31.55
C ARG A 239 40.31 -6.32 30.95
N SER A 240 41.01 -5.19 31.03
CA SER A 240 42.40 -5.09 30.55
C SER A 240 43.35 -5.97 31.37
N ARG A 241 43.15 -6.05 32.70
CA ARG A 241 43.94 -6.89 33.61
C ARG A 241 43.68 -8.37 33.35
N ASP A 242 42.42 -8.77 33.24
CA ASP A 242 42.00 -10.15 32.93
C ASP A 242 42.64 -10.62 31.62
N PHE A 243 42.59 -9.79 30.57
CA PHE A 243 43.22 -10.10 29.28
C PHE A 243 44.75 -10.22 29.39
N ALA A 244 45.39 -9.27 30.06
CA ALA A 244 46.84 -9.26 30.23
C ALA A 244 47.32 -10.46 31.06
N GLN A 245 46.61 -10.79 32.14
CA GLN A 245 46.88 -11.92 33.03
C GLN A 245 46.76 -13.24 32.27
N ALA A 246 45.64 -13.47 31.56
CA ALA A 246 45.44 -14.67 30.77
C ALA A 246 46.48 -14.82 29.65
N GLY A 247 46.88 -13.71 29.02
CA GLY A 247 47.91 -13.73 27.98
C GLY A 247 49.31 -13.98 28.53
N LEU A 248 49.63 -13.49 29.74
CA LEU A 248 50.88 -13.79 30.44
C LEU A 248 50.96 -15.28 30.82
N GLU A 249 49.90 -15.83 31.41
CA GLU A 249 49.79 -17.25 31.77
C GLU A 249 49.90 -18.17 30.55
N ALA A 250 49.37 -17.73 29.40
CA ALA A 250 49.47 -18.44 28.13
C ALA A 250 50.81 -18.21 27.39
N GLY A 251 51.75 -17.45 27.96
CA GLY A 251 53.04 -17.12 27.34
C GLY A 251 52.97 -16.21 26.11
N ARG A 252 51.84 -15.52 25.88
CA ARG A 252 51.61 -14.60 24.76
C ARG A 252 52.21 -13.22 24.98
N PHE A 253 52.33 -12.80 26.24
CA PHE A 253 52.90 -11.51 26.64
C PHE A 253 54.02 -11.74 27.65
N LYS A 254 55.04 -10.88 27.66
CA LYS A 254 56.18 -10.96 28.59
C LYS A 254 55.89 -10.27 29.92
N SER A 255 54.92 -9.36 29.94
CA SER A 255 54.49 -8.64 31.13
C SER A 255 53.02 -8.23 31.05
N ILE A 256 52.45 -7.88 32.20
CA ILE A 256 51.09 -7.34 32.28
C ILE A 256 50.94 -6.04 31.48
N ASP A 257 51.96 -5.18 31.48
CA ASP A 257 51.90 -3.90 30.76
C ASP A 257 51.87 -4.09 29.24
N GLU A 258 52.60 -5.07 28.72
CA GLU A 258 52.53 -5.46 27.31
C GLU A 258 51.13 -5.99 26.94
N GLY A 259 50.57 -6.86 27.79
CA GLY A 259 49.22 -7.40 27.58
C GLY A 259 48.13 -6.33 27.62
N LYS A 260 48.23 -5.36 28.54
CA LYS A 260 47.32 -4.20 28.61
C LYS A 260 47.42 -3.34 27.35
N ALA A 261 48.63 -3.05 26.87
CA ALA A 261 48.83 -2.29 25.64
C ALA A 261 48.21 -3.00 24.41
N ALA A 262 48.34 -4.33 24.34
CA ALA A 262 47.72 -5.14 23.29
C ALA A 262 46.18 -5.10 23.37
N TRP A 263 45.62 -5.26 24.57
CA TRP A 263 44.18 -5.13 24.82
C TRP A 263 43.64 -3.76 24.41
N ALA A 264 44.37 -2.69 24.73
CA ALA A 264 43.98 -1.33 24.39
C ALA A 264 43.88 -1.14 22.87
N LYS A 265 44.90 -1.59 22.12
CA LYS A 265 44.89 -1.53 20.64
C LYS A 265 43.75 -2.33 20.03
N GLU A 266 43.51 -3.55 20.51
CA GLU A 266 42.42 -4.39 20.03
C GLU A 266 41.05 -3.75 20.33
N THR A 267 40.87 -3.23 21.54
CA THR A 267 39.63 -2.61 21.99
C THR A 267 39.33 -1.33 21.23
N ILE A 268 40.32 -0.45 21.04
CA ILE A 268 40.18 0.76 20.21
C ILE A 268 39.73 0.36 18.80
N SER A 269 40.43 -0.58 18.14
CA SER A 269 40.07 -1.02 16.79
C SER A 269 38.68 -1.63 16.70
N ARG A 270 38.26 -2.40 17.71
CA ARG A 270 36.92 -3.01 17.77
C ARG A 270 35.85 -1.94 17.94
N VAL A 271 36.00 -1.03 18.90
CA VAL A 271 35.03 0.04 19.17
C VAL A 271 34.94 0.99 17.97
N GLU A 272 36.06 1.36 17.34
CA GLU A 272 36.08 2.16 16.10
C GLU A 272 35.26 1.51 14.97
N LYS A 273 35.42 0.19 14.75
CA LYS A 273 34.63 -0.54 13.74
C LYS A 273 33.13 -0.52 14.05
N HIS A 274 32.75 -0.76 15.31
CA HIS A 274 31.35 -0.73 15.72
C HIS A 274 30.75 0.67 15.62
N MET A 275 31.48 1.70 16.03
CA MET A 275 31.05 3.09 15.94
C MET A 275 30.95 3.58 14.50
N ALA A 276 31.89 3.22 13.62
CA ALA A 276 31.79 3.52 12.19
C ALA A 276 30.55 2.88 11.54
N ALA A 277 30.21 1.65 11.92
CA ALA A 277 29.00 0.98 11.45
C ALA A 277 27.72 1.67 11.98
N ARG A 278 27.70 2.06 13.26
CA ARG A 278 26.59 2.81 13.86
C ARG A 278 26.37 4.16 13.18
N VAL A 279 27.42 4.96 13.04
CA VAL A 279 27.37 6.26 12.34
C VAL A 279 26.88 6.10 10.91
N SER A 280 27.32 5.06 10.19
CA SER A 280 26.83 4.80 8.83
C SER A 280 25.34 4.48 8.78
N LYS A 281 24.80 3.77 9.77
CA LYS A 281 23.38 3.45 9.88
C LYS A 281 22.56 4.69 10.23
N GLU A 282 22.99 5.44 11.25
CA GLU A 282 22.32 6.68 11.69
C GLU A 282 22.28 7.72 10.56
N LYS A 283 23.34 7.81 9.72
CA LYS A 283 23.34 8.65 8.51
C LYS A 283 22.27 8.28 7.50
N ALA A 284 22.04 6.99 7.28
CA ALA A 284 21.00 6.53 6.36
C ALA A 284 19.60 6.91 6.88
N GLU A 285 19.35 6.67 8.17
CA GLU A 285 18.07 7.04 8.82
C GLU A 285 17.82 8.56 8.80
N VAL A 286 18.85 9.38 9.06
CA VAL A 286 18.76 10.84 8.94
C VAL A 286 18.44 11.27 7.51
N GLN A 287 19.03 10.60 6.50
CA GLN A 287 18.79 10.94 5.10
C GLN A 287 17.35 10.61 4.67
N ASP A 288 16.80 9.49 5.14
CA ASP A 288 15.40 9.13 4.88
C ASP A 288 14.44 10.16 5.48
N LEU A 289 14.64 10.55 6.73
CA LEU A 289 13.85 11.59 7.39
C LEU A 289 14.00 12.97 6.72
N ARG A 290 15.20 13.31 6.22
CA ARG A 290 15.41 14.53 5.42
C ARG A 290 14.60 14.52 4.12
N ASN A 291 14.53 13.39 3.43
CA ASN A 291 13.76 13.28 2.19
C ASN A 291 12.25 13.47 2.46
N VAL A 292 11.74 12.91 3.57
CA VAL A 292 10.35 13.12 4.00
C VAL A 292 10.12 14.58 4.39
N ASN A 293 11.02 15.21 5.14
CA ASN A 293 10.90 16.62 5.50
C ASN A 293 10.94 17.55 4.26
N LEU A 294 11.77 17.25 3.25
CA LEU A 294 11.79 17.98 1.98
C LEU A 294 10.46 17.85 1.23
N SER A 295 9.81 16.69 1.28
CA SER A 295 8.49 16.50 0.68
C SER A 295 7.41 17.34 1.38
N TRP A 296 7.50 17.51 2.70
CA TRP A 296 6.65 18.41 3.46
C TRP A 296 6.94 19.89 3.15
N ASP A 297 8.21 20.28 3.00
CA ASP A 297 8.58 21.64 2.62
C ASP A 297 8.10 22.00 1.20
N ASP A 298 8.03 21.03 0.29
CA ASP A 298 7.47 21.21 -1.06
C ASP A 298 5.93 21.25 -1.04
N TYR A 299 5.28 20.44 -0.19
CA TYR A 299 3.83 20.49 0.05
C TYR A 299 3.38 21.83 0.67
N LEU A 300 4.15 22.36 1.62
CA LEU A 300 3.92 23.69 2.21
C LEU A 300 3.96 24.82 1.16
N LYS A 301 4.79 24.68 0.12
CA LYS A 301 4.89 25.67 -0.96
C LYS A 301 3.74 25.57 -1.97
N SER A 302 3.16 24.39 -2.17
CA SER A 302 2.07 24.18 -3.14
C SER A 302 0.68 24.43 -2.56
N ASP A 303 0.40 23.88 -1.38
CA ASP A 303 -0.97 23.73 -0.87
C ASP A 303 -1.19 24.37 0.51
N GLY A 304 -0.12 24.61 1.28
CA GLY A 304 -0.19 25.14 2.65
C GLY A 304 -0.70 24.13 3.68
N VAL A 305 -0.46 24.39 4.97
CA VAL A 305 -0.92 23.52 6.09
C VAL A 305 -1.77 24.35 7.06
N ILE A 306 -2.91 23.80 7.48
CA ILE A 306 -3.85 24.46 8.40
C ILE A 306 -3.34 24.30 9.84
N PRO A 307 -3.21 25.38 10.64
CA PRO A 307 -2.81 25.27 12.04
C PRO A 307 -3.76 24.40 12.87
N GLY A 308 -3.22 23.45 13.63
CA GLY A 308 -3.94 22.48 14.46
C GLY A 308 -4.44 21.24 13.72
N SER A 309 -4.22 21.14 12.40
CA SER A 309 -4.58 19.98 11.59
C SER A 309 -3.71 18.76 11.87
N ASP A 310 -4.16 17.57 11.45
CA ASP A 310 -3.37 16.36 11.60
C ASP A 310 -2.12 16.39 10.70
N GLU A 311 -2.19 17.08 9.56
CA GLU A 311 -1.05 17.36 8.68
C GLU A 311 0.04 18.20 9.37
N GLU A 312 -0.33 19.16 10.22
CA GLU A 312 0.65 19.95 11.00
C GLU A 312 1.31 19.11 12.09
N LYS A 313 0.54 18.22 12.74
CA LYS A 313 1.07 17.31 13.76
C LYS A 313 2.07 16.33 13.17
N ASP A 314 1.72 15.71 12.04
CA ASP A 314 2.59 14.77 11.32
C ASP A 314 3.89 15.45 10.87
N MET A 315 3.79 16.68 10.34
CA MET A 315 4.96 17.49 9.96
C MET A 315 5.84 17.80 11.19
N ASN A 316 5.26 18.24 12.30
CA ASN A 316 6.01 18.57 13.52
C ASN A 316 6.66 17.33 14.14
N GLU A 317 6.02 16.16 14.05
CA GLU A 317 6.57 14.88 14.49
C GLU A 317 7.78 14.47 13.65
N VAL A 318 7.69 14.58 12.32
CA VAL A 318 8.81 14.28 11.41
C VAL A 318 9.98 15.23 11.69
N ARG A 319 9.73 16.52 11.93
CA ARG A 319 10.77 17.51 12.26
C ARG A 319 11.44 17.25 13.60
N SER A 320 10.65 16.99 14.64
CA SER A 320 11.16 16.61 15.97
C SER A 320 11.99 15.33 15.90
N SER A 321 11.52 14.33 15.16
CA SER A 321 12.24 13.06 14.94
C SER A 321 13.56 13.27 14.19
N LEU A 322 13.57 14.14 13.18
CA LEU A 322 14.77 14.50 12.43
C LEU A 322 15.80 15.22 13.32
N GLU A 323 15.37 16.18 14.13
CA GLU A 323 16.25 16.91 15.05
C GLU A 323 16.86 15.99 16.11
N ALA A 324 16.06 15.08 16.69
CA ALA A 324 16.54 14.08 17.63
C ALA A 324 17.59 13.14 17.01
N LYS A 325 17.36 12.69 15.77
CA LYS A 325 18.30 11.82 15.05
C LYS A 325 19.58 12.54 14.63
N LEU A 326 19.51 13.84 14.31
CA LEU A 326 20.69 14.66 14.04
C LEU A 326 21.57 14.83 15.28
N MET A 327 20.98 15.09 16.45
CA MET A 327 21.73 15.16 17.71
C MET A 327 22.39 13.82 18.06
N GLY A 328 21.65 12.70 17.93
CA GLY A 328 22.21 11.37 18.18
C GLY A 328 23.37 11.03 17.25
N LEU A 329 23.23 11.35 15.95
CA LEU A 329 24.30 11.20 14.97
C LEU A 329 25.53 12.06 15.35
N GLN A 330 25.32 13.30 15.76
CA GLN A 330 26.41 14.18 16.19
C GLN A 330 27.18 13.59 17.37
N THR A 331 26.48 13.08 18.39
CA THR A 331 27.12 12.40 19.53
C THR A 331 27.93 11.18 19.09
N SER A 332 27.37 10.32 18.22
CA SER A 332 28.09 9.16 17.69
C SER A 332 29.32 9.55 16.85
N GLU A 333 29.25 10.66 16.10
CA GLU A 333 30.37 11.20 15.33
C GLU A 333 31.47 11.80 16.23
N GLU A 334 31.12 12.46 17.33
CA GLU A 334 32.07 12.97 18.34
C GLU A 334 32.81 11.83 19.06
N VAL A 335 32.10 10.74 19.40
CA VAL A 335 32.72 9.51 19.95
C VAL A 335 33.65 8.85 18.92
N LEU A 336 33.26 8.80 17.64
CA LEU A 336 34.12 8.27 16.58
C LEU A 336 35.35 9.16 16.31
N ALA A 337 35.18 10.48 16.38
CA ALA A 337 36.27 11.44 16.18
C ALA A 337 37.29 11.41 17.32
N SER A 338 36.83 11.27 18.57
CA SER A 338 37.70 11.04 19.73
C SER A 338 38.36 9.66 19.70
N ALA A 339 37.70 8.65 19.12
CA ALA A 339 38.35 7.37 18.82
C ALA A 339 39.47 7.51 17.77
N SER A 340 39.31 8.43 16.82
CA SER A 340 40.26 8.61 15.71
C SER A 340 41.39 9.61 15.99
N SER A 341 41.29 10.43 17.05
CA SER A 341 42.30 11.44 17.37
C SER A 341 43.60 10.79 17.86
N GLY A 342 44.73 11.17 17.25
CA GLY A 342 46.04 10.60 17.55
C GLY A 342 46.55 11.04 18.93
N GLY A 343 46.33 10.21 19.95
CA GLY A 343 46.96 10.33 21.26
C GLY A 343 48.33 9.65 21.29
N ASP A 344 49.20 10.10 22.21
CA ASP A 344 50.55 9.57 22.42
C ASP A 344 50.61 8.04 22.37
N GLN A 345 51.55 7.50 21.60
CA GLN A 345 51.77 6.06 21.37
C GLN A 345 52.28 5.31 22.62
N ASN A 346 52.36 5.98 23.78
CA ASN A 346 52.77 5.34 25.02
C ASN A 346 51.64 4.48 25.59
N THR A 347 51.99 3.45 26.38
CA THR A 347 51.03 2.46 26.91
C THR A 347 49.90 3.11 27.72
N GLU A 348 50.21 4.15 28.49
CA GLU A 348 49.26 4.83 29.35
C GLU A 348 48.25 5.67 28.56
N GLY A 349 48.69 6.40 27.52
CA GLY A 349 47.82 7.11 26.61
C GLY A 349 46.88 6.19 25.82
N LEU A 350 47.40 5.04 25.37
CA LEU A 350 46.58 4.00 24.71
C LEU A 350 45.52 3.42 25.65
N LEU A 351 45.87 3.16 26.91
CA LEU A 351 44.92 2.62 27.89
C LEU A 351 43.83 3.63 28.24
N ASN A 352 44.19 4.87 28.54
CA ASN A 352 43.22 5.92 28.84
C ASN A 352 42.23 6.11 27.68
N LYS A 353 42.71 6.07 26.44
CA LYS A 353 41.87 6.12 25.26
C LYS A 353 40.94 4.91 25.15
N ALA A 354 41.45 3.69 25.30
CA ALA A 354 40.66 2.47 25.23
C ALA A 354 39.57 2.44 26.32
N TYR A 355 39.90 2.85 27.55
CA TYR A 355 38.95 2.92 28.66
C TYR A 355 37.85 3.92 28.40
N ASN A 356 38.19 5.15 27.99
CA ASN A 356 37.20 6.19 27.70
C ASN A 356 36.24 5.78 26.57
N LEU A 357 36.77 5.14 25.51
CA LEU A 357 35.94 4.65 24.40
C LEU A 357 35.00 3.52 24.81
N LEU A 358 35.52 2.53 25.54
CA LEU A 358 34.70 1.41 25.99
C LEU A 358 33.65 1.86 27.01
N MET A 359 34.02 2.78 27.91
CA MET A 359 33.11 3.43 28.84
C MET A 359 31.97 4.15 28.10
N GLY A 360 32.30 5.07 27.19
CA GLY A 360 31.29 5.80 26.43
C GLY A 360 30.36 4.89 25.64
N TYR A 361 30.91 3.84 25.02
CA TYR A 361 30.16 2.83 24.28
C TYR A 361 29.18 2.07 25.19
N ASN A 362 29.64 1.53 26.32
CA ASN A 362 28.80 0.73 27.21
C ASN A 362 27.75 1.58 27.94
N ILE A 363 28.11 2.81 28.38
CA ILE A 363 27.16 3.77 28.96
C ILE A 363 26.02 4.05 27.98
N GLN A 364 26.36 4.29 26.70
CA GLN A 364 25.35 4.57 25.69
C GLN A 364 24.42 3.38 25.45
N ASP A 365 24.96 2.15 25.40
CA ASP A 365 24.16 0.93 25.22
C ASP A 365 23.19 0.71 26.40
N ASP A 366 23.63 0.90 27.64
CA ASP A 366 22.78 0.72 28.82
C ASP A 366 21.71 1.81 28.94
N LEU A 367 22.03 3.06 28.62
CA LEU A 367 21.04 4.15 28.57
C LEU A 367 19.99 3.92 27.49
N VAL A 368 20.38 3.42 26.31
CA VAL A 368 19.44 3.03 25.25
C VAL A 368 18.53 1.91 25.73
N ALA A 369 19.10 0.86 26.33
CA ALA A 369 18.33 -0.26 26.87
C ALA A 369 17.31 0.21 27.92
N ALA A 370 17.74 1.04 28.88
CA ALA A 370 16.88 1.60 29.92
C ALA A 370 15.76 2.47 29.34
N SER A 371 16.07 3.28 28.34
CA SER A 371 15.09 4.17 27.69
C SER A 371 14.04 3.38 26.92
N VAL A 372 14.44 2.31 26.23
CA VAL A 372 13.51 1.39 25.58
C VAL A 372 12.64 0.65 26.60
N ALA A 373 13.23 0.17 27.69
CA ALA A 373 12.50 -0.52 28.75
C ALA A 373 11.46 0.40 29.41
N PHE A 374 11.87 1.62 29.80
CA PHE A 374 10.98 2.65 30.34
C PHE A 374 9.85 2.97 29.37
N SER A 375 10.18 3.19 28.10
CA SER A 375 9.18 3.50 27.07
C SER A 375 8.14 2.40 26.89
N ASN A 376 8.53 1.15 27.12
CA ASN A 376 7.64 0.01 27.03
C ASN A 376 6.83 -0.27 28.31
N MET A 377 7.21 0.27 29.48
CA MET A 377 6.55 -0.04 30.77
C MET A 377 5.05 0.28 30.78
N ASN A 378 4.68 1.45 30.24
CA ASN A 378 3.28 1.91 30.16
C ASN A 378 2.80 1.97 28.71
N LYS A 379 3.42 1.17 27.83
CA LYS A 379 3.03 1.13 26.43
C LYS A 379 1.66 0.47 26.33
N SER A 380 0.67 1.25 25.92
CA SER A 380 -0.64 0.73 25.58
C SER A 380 -0.98 1.11 24.15
N ARG A 381 -1.70 0.20 23.49
CA ARG A 381 -2.40 0.47 22.25
C ARG A 381 -3.86 0.21 22.53
N GLU A 382 -4.66 1.26 22.55
CA GLU A 382 -6.11 1.13 22.60
C GLU A 382 -6.66 1.25 21.19
N LEU A 383 -7.49 0.28 20.80
CA LEU A 383 -8.24 0.33 19.56
C LEU A 383 -9.66 0.74 19.92
N LYS A 384 -10.02 1.98 19.61
CA LYS A 384 -11.41 2.42 19.69
C LYS A 384 -12.04 2.18 18.33
N VAL A 385 -13.21 1.54 18.32
CA VAL A 385 -13.97 1.38 17.09
C VAL A 385 -14.30 2.76 16.55
N ASN A 386 -14.00 3.01 15.28
CA ASN A 386 -14.41 4.22 14.62
C ASN A 386 -15.94 4.18 14.46
N GLU A 387 -16.66 4.87 15.35
CA GLU A 387 -18.12 4.86 15.37
C GLU A 387 -18.72 5.38 14.06
N TYR A 388 -18.06 6.26 13.33
CA TYR A 388 -18.51 6.71 12.00
C TYR A 388 -18.41 5.57 10.97
N LYS A 389 -17.31 4.82 10.96
CA LYS A 389 -17.12 3.68 10.07
C LYS A 389 -18.04 2.51 10.44
N LYS A 390 -18.24 2.28 11.74
CA LYS A 390 -19.21 1.31 12.27
C LYS A 390 -20.63 1.70 11.92
N GLN A 391 -21.00 2.97 12.03
CA GLN A 391 -22.31 3.47 11.57
C GLN A 391 -22.46 3.31 10.07
N GLN A 392 -21.43 3.63 9.26
CA GLN A 392 -21.45 3.39 7.82
C GLN A 392 -21.67 1.90 7.50
N LEU A 393 -20.94 1.01 8.17
CA LEU A 393 -21.09 -0.44 8.00
C LEU A 393 -22.43 -0.94 8.53
N GLN A 394 -22.91 -0.42 9.66
CA GLN A 394 -24.25 -0.70 10.19
C GLN A 394 -25.30 -0.23 9.20
N PHE A 395 -25.19 0.95 8.61
CA PHE A 395 -26.07 1.39 7.55
C PHE A 395 -25.98 0.48 6.33
N GLN A 396 -24.80 0.02 5.91
CA GLN A 396 -24.67 -0.95 4.81
C GLN A 396 -25.29 -2.30 5.15
N HIS A 397 -25.11 -2.80 6.38
CA HIS A 397 -25.68 -4.04 6.86
C HIS A 397 -27.17 -3.93 7.12
N ASP A 398 -27.65 -2.79 7.60
CA ASP A 398 -29.07 -2.45 7.76
C ASP A 398 -29.71 -2.27 6.39
N PHE A 399 -28.98 -1.73 5.41
CA PHE A 399 -29.45 -1.69 4.02
C PHE A 399 -29.49 -3.07 3.40
N ALA A 400 -28.51 -3.94 3.68
CA ALA A 400 -28.50 -5.32 3.23
C ALA A 400 -29.57 -6.17 3.94
N LYS A 401 -29.79 -5.92 5.24
CA LYS A 401 -30.84 -6.53 6.05
C LYS A 401 -32.20 -6.02 5.61
N MET A 402 -32.37 -4.72 5.35
CA MET A 402 -33.57 -4.14 4.76
C MET A 402 -33.76 -4.64 3.34
N ALA A 403 -32.72 -4.88 2.55
CA ALA A 403 -32.82 -5.48 1.23
C ALA A 403 -33.24 -6.95 1.31
N ALA A 404 -32.73 -7.71 2.28
CA ALA A 404 -33.12 -9.10 2.53
C ALA A 404 -34.52 -9.22 3.17
N GLU A 405 -34.86 -8.33 4.11
CA GLU A 405 -36.20 -8.16 4.67
C GLU A 405 -37.16 -7.65 3.60
N TYR A 406 -36.71 -6.79 2.69
CA TYR A 406 -37.47 -6.39 1.52
C TYR A 406 -37.62 -7.56 0.55
N GLU A 407 -36.62 -8.39 0.29
CA GLU A 407 -36.80 -9.62 -0.49
C GLU A 407 -37.76 -10.60 0.18
N TYR A 408 -37.71 -10.74 1.51
CA TYR A 408 -38.65 -11.53 2.29
C TYR A 408 -40.06 -10.92 2.26
N ASN A 409 -40.17 -9.60 2.39
CA ASN A 409 -41.42 -8.83 2.33
C ASN A 409 -41.96 -8.72 0.91
N VAL A 410 -41.14 -8.82 -0.14
CA VAL A 410 -41.50 -8.90 -1.56
C VAL A 410 -41.92 -10.32 -1.91
N LYS A 411 -41.38 -11.34 -1.24
CA LYS A 411 -41.91 -12.71 -1.32
C LYS A 411 -43.24 -12.82 -0.57
N LEU A 412 -43.34 -12.24 0.63
CA LEU A 412 -44.56 -12.21 1.44
C LEU A 412 -45.63 -11.30 0.81
N GLU A 413 -45.25 -10.14 0.28
CA GLU A 413 -46.11 -9.32 -0.57
C GLU A 413 -46.36 -10.02 -1.88
N GLY A 414 -45.43 -10.72 -2.51
CA GLY A 414 -45.70 -11.54 -3.71
C GLY A 414 -46.82 -12.56 -3.46
N VAL A 415 -46.91 -13.12 -2.26
CA VAL A 415 -48.02 -13.99 -1.82
C VAL A 415 -49.30 -13.20 -1.53
N LYS A 416 -49.23 -12.07 -0.82
CA LYS A 416 -50.41 -11.20 -0.54
C LYS A 416 -50.91 -10.46 -1.80
N GLN A 417 -50.04 -10.19 -2.74
CA GLN A 417 -50.22 -9.57 -4.04
C GLN A 417 -50.77 -10.60 -5.01
N LYS A 418 -50.40 -11.89 -4.94
CA LYS A 418 -51.13 -12.96 -5.63
C LYS A 418 -52.61 -12.99 -5.20
N ASN A 419 -52.87 -12.95 -3.89
CA ASN A 419 -54.24 -12.93 -3.34
C ASN A 419 -54.99 -11.63 -3.66
N ARG A 420 -54.28 -10.50 -3.81
CA ARG A 420 -54.85 -9.20 -4.24
C ARG A 420 -55.02 -9.10 -5.75
N ILE A 421 -54.15 -9.71 -6.54
CA ILE A 421 -54.20 -9.80 -8.01
C ILE A 421 -55.39 -10.66 -8.42
N GLU A 422 -55.69 -11.78 -7.75
CA GLU A 422 -56.93 -12.54 -8.02
C GLU A 422 -58.21 -11.74 -7.68
N LEU A 423 -58.14 -10.81 -6.72
CA LEU A 423 -59.25 -9.93 -6.34
C LEU A 423 -59.36 -8.70 -7.26
N GLU A 424 -58.22 -8.20 -7.77
CA GLU A 424 -58.10 -7.06 -8.69
C GLU A 424 -58.33 -7.47 -10.15
N GLU A 425 -57.95 -8.68 -10.59
CA GLU A 425 -58.27 -9.23 -11.91
C GLU A 425 -59.80 -9.35 -12.10
N LYS A 426 -60.54 -9.70 -11.04
CA LYS A 426 -62.01 -9.65 -11.02
C LYS A 426 -62.60 -8.24 -11.02
N LYS A 427 -61.83 -7.21 -10.67
CA LYS A 427 -62.25 -5.79 -10.74
C LYS A 427 -61.80 -5.10 -12.04
N ALA A 428 -60.70 -5.56 -12.63
CA ALA A 428 -60.10 -5.02 -13.85
C ALA A 428 -60.82 -5.47 -15.14
N GLU A 429 -61.63 -6.54 -15.09
CA GLU A 429 -62.58 -6.87 -16.16
C GLU A 429 -63.72 -5.82 -16.33
N LEU A 430 -63.84 -4.82 -15.45
CA LEU A 430 -64.99 -3.90 -15.39
C LEU A 430 -64.72 -2.40 -15.67
N ALA A 431 -63.49 -1.95 -15.99
CA ALA A 431 -63.28 -0.52 -16.34
C ALA A 431 -62.02 -0.23 -17.19
N ASP A 432 -62.17 -0.11 -18.52
CA ASP A 432 -61.16 0.45 -19.45
C ASP A 432 -61.59 1.84 -19.96
N PRO A 433 -60.93 2.95 -19.55
CA PRO A 433 -61.19 4.28 -20.11
C PRO A 433 -60.21 4.74 -21.20
N TYR A 434 -59.22 3.94 -21.65
CA TYR A 434 -58.09 4.47 -22.46
C TYR A 434 -57.65 3.64 -23.68
N GLY A 435 -58.35 2.55 -24.04
CA GLY A 435 -58.05 1.74 -25.24
C GLY A 435 -58.00 2.52 -26.56
N GLY A 436 -58.90 3.49 -26.80
CA GLY A 436 -59.11 4.10 -28.13
C GLY A 436 -58.13 5.18 -28.60
N ILE A 437 -57.25 5.71 -27.74
CA ILE A 437 -56.37 6.86 -28.09
C ILE A 437 -55.14 6.43 -28.92
N LEU A 438 -54.66 5.19 -28.77
CA LEU A 438 -53.52 4.66 -29.55
C LEU A 438 -53.92 4.51 -31.04
N ASP A 439 -55.08 3.91 -31.30
CA ASP A 439 -55.55 3.64 -32.66
C ASP A 439 -55.87 4.93 -33.45
N GLN A 440 -56.35 5.98 -32.77
CA GLN A 440 -56.60 7.29 -33.39
C GLN A 440 -55.32 8.08 -33.72
N LEU A 441 -54.20 7.82 -33.02
CA LEU A 441 -52.94 8.55 -33.19
C LEU A 441 -52.06 8.00 -34.34
N PHE A 442 -52.20 6.74 -34.77
CA PHE A 442 -51.16 6.07 -35.58
C PHE A 442 -51.60 5.42 -36.91
N ALA A 443 -52.74 5.85 -37.48
CA ALA A 443 -53.33 5.24 -38.69
C ALA A 443 -52.67 5.54 -40.06
N GLU A 444 -51.50 6.21 -40.16
CA GLU A 444 -50.85 6.48 -41.46
C GLU A 444 -49.33 6.18 -41.46
N SER A 445 -48.87 5.51 -42.52
CA SER A 445 -47.48 5.10 -42.76
C SER A 445 -46.60 6.26 -43.26
N VAL A 446 -45.44 6.49 -42.65
CA VAL A 446 -44.46 7.52 -43.04
C VAL A 446 -43.24 6.88 -43.71
N THR A 447 -42.82 7.40 -44.87
CA THR A 447 -41.60 7.00 -45.61
C THR A 447 -40.39 7.86 -45.28
N ASP A 448 -39.22 7.24 -45.21
CA ASP A 448 -37.92 7.78 -44.73
C ASP A 448 -37.34 8.98 -45.52
N LYS A 449 -37.02 10.07 -44.81
CA LYS A 449 -35.90 11.00 -45.11
C LYS A 449 -35.28 11.52 -43.81
N LYS A 450 -33.94 11.41 -43.70
CA LYS A 450 -33.12 11.82 -42.54
C LYS A 450 -32.99 13.35 -42.42
N ALA A 451 -33.15 13.88 -41.21
CA ALA A 451 -32.64 15.19 -40.80
C ALA A 451 -31.99 15.07 -39.40
N GLY A 452 -30.86 15.75 -39.18
CA GLY A 452 -29.95 15.50 -38.05
C GLY A 452 -30.38 16.11 -36.70
N THR A 453 -29.99 15.43 -35.62
CA THR A 453 -30.08 15.88 -34.22
C THR A 453 -28.73 16.43 -33.74
N ALA A 454 -28.72 17.54 -32.99
CA ALA A 454 -27.52 18.08 -32.35
C ALA A 454 -27.33 17.46 -30.94
N ALA A 455 -26.11 16.99 -30.65
CA ALA A 455 -25.74 16.34 -29.39
C ALA A 455 -24.87 17.25 -28.50
N VAL A 456 -25.00 17.15 -27.17
CA VAL A 456 -24.18 17.88 -26.18
C VAL A 456 -23.37 16.86 -25.36
N ALA A 457 -22.09 17.15 -25.10
CA ALA A 457 -21.12 16.24 -24.49
C ALA A 457 -21.12 16.26 -22.95
N PHE A 458 -21.12 15.09 -22.30
CA PHE A 458 -21.14 14.89 -20.83
C PHE A 458 -20.31 13.67 -20.38
N ASP A 459 -19.73 13.76 -19.19
CA ASP A 459 -18.91 12.71 -18.56
C ASP A 459 -19.75 11.48 -18.17
N PRO A 460 -19.44 10.28 -18.68
CA PRO A 460 -20.20 9.07 -18.37
C PRO A 460 -20.06 8.61 -16.90
N GLN A 461 -19.10 9.10 -16.13
CA GLN A 461 -18.96 8.82 -14.70
C GLN A 461 -19.57 9.91 -13.81
N THR A 462 -19.57 11.17 -14.26
CA THR A 462 -19.94 12.32 -13.39
C THR A 462 -21.13 13.12 -13.89
N GLY A 463 -21.64 12.87 -15.10
CA GLY A 463 -22.77 13.58 -15.69
C GLY A 463 -22.52 15.06 -16.03
N LYS A 464 -21.29 15.57 -15.88
CA LYS A 464 -20.92 16.97 -16.11
C LYS A 464 -20.46 17.23 -17.54
N ALA A 465 -20.64 18.44 -18.06
CA ALA A 465 -20.17 18.81 -19.39
C ALA A 465 -18.63 18.70 -19.48
N ILE A 466 -18.11 18.02 -20.51
CA ILE A 466 -16.66 17.82 -20.66
C ILE A 466 -16.07 18.79 -21.70
N ASN A 467 -14.88 19.34 -21.40
CA ASN A 467 -14.01 19.96 -22.40
C ASN A 467 -13.35 18.89 -23.29
N VAL A 468 -13.79 18.85 -24.55
CA VAL A 468 -13.41 17.90 -25.61
C VAL A 468 -11.88 17.79 -25.80
N GLU A 469 -11.13 18.87 -25.60
CA GLU A 469 -9.70 18.93 -25.93
C GLU A 469 -8.78 18.35 -24.84
N LYS A 470 -9.28 18.19 -23.60
CA LYS A 470 -8.46 17.77 -22.43
C LYS A 470 -8.82 16.39 -21.87
N SER A 471 -9.78 15.68 -22.45
CA SER A 471 -10.25 14.39 -21.93
C SER A 471 -9.35 13.22 -22.33
N ASP A 472 -9.28 12.21 -21.47
CA ASP A 472 -8.55 10.96 -21.75
C ASP A 472 -9.46 9.97 -22.50
N TYR A 473 -9.52 10.11 -23.82
CA TYR A 473 -10.39 9.29 -24.69
C TYR A 473 -10.03 7.81 -24.67
N VAL A 474 -8.75 7.47 -24.50
CA VAL A 474 -8.31 6.09 -24.31
C VAL A 474 -8.93 5.51 -23.04
N LYS A 475 -8.93 6.26 -21.92
CA LYS A 475 -9.59 5.84 -20.67
C LYS A 475 -11.10 5.73 -20.85
N VAL A 476 -11.75 6.72 -21.47
CA VAL A 476 -13.21 6.71 -21.73
C VAL A 476 -13.62 5.49 -22.56
N ASN A 477 -12.94 5.26 -23.68
CA ASN A 477 -13.21 4.11 -24.54
C ASN A 477 -12.93 2.78 -23.82
N SER A 478 -11.87 2.70 -23.02
CA SER A 478 -11.56 1.51 -22.22
C SER A 478 -12.66 1.21 -21.19
N SER A 479 -13.16 2.23 -20.50
CA SER A 479 -14.28 2.09 -19.55
C SER A 479 -15.56 1.59 -20.25
N LYS A 480 -15.90 2.15 -21.42
CA LYS A 480 -17.04 1.69 -22.22
C LYS A 480 -16.89 0.24 -22.65
N ILE A 481 -15.70 -0.16 -23.10
CA ILE A 481 -15.40 -1.55 -23.47
C ILE A 481 -15.59 -2.48 -22.26
N GLU A 482 -15.16 -2.07 -21.07
CA GLU A 482 -15.26 -2.89 -19.86
C GLU A 482 -16.71 -3.08 -19.41
N VAL A 483 -17.54 -2.04 -19.52
CA VAL A 483 -18.99 -2.16 -19.25
C VAL A 483 -19.64 -3.20 -20.17
N VAL A 484 -19.38 -3.14 -21.49
CA VAL A 484 -19.92 -4.14 -22.43
C VAL A 484 -19.38 -5.53 -22.13
N ARG A 485 -18.09 -5.64 -21.77
CA ARG A 485 -17.46 -6.91 -21.40
C ARG A 485 -18.16 -7.56 -20.21
N GLN A 486 -18.39 -6.81 -19.14
CA GLN A 486 -19.02 -7.31 -17.93
C GLN A 486 -20.45 -7.77 -18.18
N GLN A 487 -21.24 -6.94 -18.88
CA GLN A 487 -22.61 -7.29 -19.26
C GLN A 487 -22.68 -8.56 -20.09
N LEU A 488 -21.79 -8.68 -21.09
CA LEU A 488 -21.74 -9.85 -21.96
C LEU A 488 -21.30 -11.11 -21.21
N ASN A 489 -20.29 -11.00 -20.34
CA ASN A 489 -19.83 -12.11 -19.52
C ASN A 489 -20.94 -12.61 -18.59
N GLU A 490 -21.67 -11.70 -17.95
CA GLU A 490 -22.78 -12.06 -17.07
C GLU A 490 -23.92 -12.70 -17.87
N GLU A 491 -24.26 -12.18 -19.04
CA GLU A 491 -25.25 -12.77 -19.95
C GLU A 491 -24.88 -14.20 -20.36
N GLN A 492 -23.62 -14.42 -20.77
CA GLN A 492 -23.07 -15.74 -21.11
C GLN A 492 -23.14 -16.71 -19.92
N ILE A 493 -22.75 -16.26 -18.72
CA ILE A 493 -22.77 -17.09 -17.50
C ILE A 493 -24.20 -17.45 -17.12
N ASN A 494 -25.12 -16.48 -17.06
CA ASN A 494 -26.52 -16.72 -16.70
C ASN A 494 -27.17 -17.70 -17.68
N LEU A 495 -26.93 -17.53 -18.98
CA LEU A 495 -27.49 -18.40 -20.00
C LEU A 495 -26.91 -19.83 -19.96
N ALA A 496 -25.61 -19.96 -19.71
CA ALA A 496 -24.97 -21.25 -19.52
C ALA A 496 -25.46 -21.99 -18.26
N LEU A 497 -25.74 -21.25 -17.18
CA LEU A 497 -26.31 -21.79 -15.95
C LEU A 497 -27.78 -22.20 -16.11
N ASP A 498 -28.59 -21.43 -16.85
CA ASP A 498 -29.98 -21.79 -17.18
C ASP A 498 -30.04 -23.12 -17.95
N LEU A 499 -29.11 -23.35 -18.88
CA LEU A 499 -29.01 -24.65 -19.55
C LEU A 499 -28.56 -25.77 -18.61
N LEU A 500 -27.64 -25.47 -17.68
CA LEU A 500 -27.12 -26.44 -16.72
C LEU A 500 -28.18 -26.89 -15.71
N GLU A 501 -29.04 -25.97 -15.27
CA GLU A 501 -30.19 -26.26 -14.38
C GLU A 501 -31.15 -27.30 -14.98
N ARG A 502 -31.24 -27.37 -16.32
CA ARG A 502 -32.08 -28.33 -17.04
C ARG A 502 -31.46 -29.72 -17.14
N THR A 503 -30.25 -29.91 -16.62
CA THR A 503 -29.56 -31.20 -16.56
C THR A 503 -29.61 -31.81 -15.15
N THR A 504 -29.26 -33.08 -15.01
CA THR A 504 -29.27 -33.74 -13.71
C THR A 504 -28.01 -33.43 -12.89
N PRO A 505 -28.14 -33.01 -11.61
CA PRO A 505 -26.98 -32.85 -10.73
C PRO A 505 -26.35 -34.20 -10.38
N ASN A 506 -25.13 -34.16 -9.84
CA ASN A 506 -24.44 -35.35 -9.38
C ASN A 506 -25.12 -35.95 -8.12
N LYS A 507 -24.65 -37.13 -7.66
CA LYS A 507 -25.19 -37.84 -6.49
C LYS A 507 -25.19 -37.03 -5.17
N THR A 508 -24.47 -35.90 -5.13
CA THR A 508 -24.39 -34.99 -3.98
C THR A 508 -25.25 -33.73 -4.14
N GLY A 509 -26.08 -33.64 -5.19
CA GLY A 509 -26.92 -32.46 -5.47
C GLY A 509 -26.15 -31.26 -6.03
N LYS A 510 -24.91 -31.46 -6.52
CA LYS A 510 -24.06 -30.41 -7.09
C LYS A 510 -23.87 -30.59 -8.60
N TYR A 511 -23.54 -29.51 -9.29
CA TYR A 511 -23.23 -29.53 -10.73
C TYR A 511 -21.72 -29.50 -10.96
N ASN A 512 -21.27 -30.24 -11.98
CA ASN A 512 -19.87 -30.26 -12.41
C ASN A 512 -19.74 -29.54 -13.76
N ILE A 513 -18.96 -28.46 -13.79
CA ILE A 513 -18.56 -27.79 -15.03
C ILE A 513 -17.34 -28.52 -15.58
N MET A 514 -17.43 -29.03 -16.82
CA MET A 514 -16.37 -29.78 -17.48
C MET A 514 -15.65 -28.93 -18.52
N GLY A 515 -14.36 -29.18 -18.75
CA GLY A 515 -13.58 -28.59 -19.85
C GLY A 515 -12.38 -29.47 -20.19
N GLY A 516 -12.21 -29.80 -21.48
CA GLY A 516 -11.10 -30.67 -21.93
C GLY A 516 -11.07 -32.05 -21.27
N GLY A 517 -12.24 -32.60 -20.89
CA GLY A 517 -12.35 -33.89 -20.20
C GLY A 517 -12.09 -33.86 -18.68
N LYS A 518 -11.82 -32.69 -18.08
CA LYS A 518 -11.60 -32.52 -16.64
C LYS A 518 -12.70 -31.66 -16.00
N VAL A 519 -12.90 -31.83 -14.70
CA VAL A 519 -13.76 -30.95 -13.90
C VAL A 519 -13.05 -29.62 -13.70
N LEU A 520 -13.67 -28.53 -14.14
CA LEU A 520 -13.19 -27.16 -13.96
C LEU A 520 -13.68 -26.54 -12.65
N LEU A 521 -14.97 -26.72 -12.33
CA LEU A 521 -15.64 -26.21 -11.13
C LEU A 521 -16.73 -27.18 -10.67
N THR A 522 -17.05 -27.16 -9.37
CA THR A 522 -18.14 -27.96 -8.78
C THR A 522 -18.85 -27.14 -7.71
N GLY A 523 -20.18 -27.12 -7.73
CA GLY A 523 -20.97 -26.37 -6.76
C GLY A 523 -22.47 -26.39 -7.03
N SER A 524 -23.23 -25.71 -6.17
CA SER A 524 -24.61 -25.31 -6.46
C SER A 524 -24.64 -24.21 -7.55
N LEU A 525 -25.80 -23.96 -8.17
CA LEU A 525 -25.92 -22.91 -9.20
C LEU A 525 -25.48 -21.51 -8.68
N PRO A 526 -25.84 -21.07 -7.46
CA PRO A 526 -25.35 -19.81 -6.90
C PRO A 526 -23.83 -19.79 -6.65
N GLU A 527 -23.26 -20.89 -6.16
CA GLU A 527 -21.81 -21.02 -5.95
C GLU A 527 -21.05 -20.94 -7.27
N LEU A 528 -21.55 -21.64 -8.30
CA LEU A 528 -20.97 -21.61 -9.64
C LEU A 528 -21.09 -20.21 -10.26
N LYS A 529 -22.24 -19.53 -10.12
CA LYS A 529 -22.40 -18.14 -10.59
C LYS A 529 -21.35 -17.22 -9.97
N LYS A 530 -21.17 -17.26 -8.65
CA LYS A 530 -20.17 -16.46 -7.93
C LYS A 530 -18.75 -16.77 -8.42
N GLN A 531 -18.40 -18.04 -8.58
CA GLN A 531 -17.08 -18.46 -9.04
C GLN A 531 -16.80 -18.07 -10.50
N LEU A 532 -17.81 -18.13 -11.37
CA LEU A 532 -17.70 -17.81 -12.79
C LEU A 532 -17.63 -16.29 -13.05
N LEU A 533 -18.24 -15.47 -12.18
CA LEU A 533 -18.15 -14.00 -12.25
C LEU A 533 -16.81 -13.45 -11.73
N ASP A 534 -15.99 -14.27 -11.07
CA ASP A 534 -14.64 -13.88 -10.64
C ASP A 534 -13.71 -13.68 -11.87
N PRO A 535 -13.08 -12.50 -12.04
CA PRO A 535 -12.18 -12.23 -13.15
C PRO A 535 -11.03 -13.24 -13.30
N SER A 536 -10.54 -13.83 -12.20
CA SER A 536 -9.51 -14.86 -12.22
C SER A 536 -9.96 -16.15 -12.91
N ASN A 537 -11.27 -16.37 -13.03
CA ASN A 537 -11.90 -17.52 -13.68
C ASN A 537 -12.46 -17.20 -15.07
N ALA A 538 -12.14 -16.06 -15.68
CA ALA A 538 -12.67 -15.66 -16.99
C ALA A 538 -12.51 -16.74 -18.08
N TYR A 539 -11.34 -17.40 -18.15
CA TYR A 539 -11.11 -18.52 -19.08
C TYR A 539 -12.05 -19.71 -18.82
N LYS A 540 -12.34 -20.01 -17.55
CA LYS A 540 -13.28 -21.09 -17.18
C LYS A 540 -14.71 -20.74 -17.56
N ALA A 541 -15.11 -19.48 -17.38
CA ALA A 541 -16.42 -18.98 -17.78
C ALA A 541 -16.63 -19.05 -19.29
N GLU A 542 -15.65 -18.60 -20.08
CA GLU A 542 -15.68 -18.72 -21.54
C GLU A 542 -15.71 -20.18 -22.00
N THR A 543 -14.89 -21.04 -21.39
CA THR A 543 -14.88 -22.48 -21.68
C THR A 543 -16.24 -23.12 -21.39
N PHE A 544 -16.86 -22.77 -20.27
CA PHE A 544 -18.17 -23.28 -19.87
C PHE A 544 -19.28 -22.84 -20.83
N TYR A 545 -19.32 -21.54 -21.18
CA TYR A 545 -20.27 -21.01 -22.16
C TYR A 545 -20.14 -21.71 -23.51
N ASN A 546 -18.92 -21.84 -24.03
CA ASN A 546 -18.66 -22.49 -25.33
C ASN A 546 -19.09 -23.97 -25.31
N LEU A 547 -18.87 -24.68 -24.20
CA LEU A 547 -19.34 -26.05 -24.03
C LEU A 547 -20.87 -26.13 -24.06
N MET A 548 -21.56 -25.25 -23.32
CA MET A 548 -23.03 -25.21 -23.30
C MET A 548 -23.61 -24.83 -24.67
N ASN A 549 -22.99 -23.86 -25.35
CA ASN A 549 -23.38 -23.45 -26.69
C ASN A 549 -23.21 -24.59 -27.72
N ALA A 550 -22.11 -25.34 -27.65
CA ALA A 550 -21.89 -26.50 -28.50
C ALA A 550 -22.94 -27.59 -28.27
N ARG A 551 -23.32 -27.82 -27.01
CA ARG A 551 -24.36 -28.77 -26.65
C ARG A 551 -25.71 -28.32 -27.19
N ILE A 552 -26.14 -27.10 -26.89
CA ILE A 552 -27.47 -26.61 -27.30
C ILE A 552 -27.63 -26.51 -28.82
N SER A 553 -26.54 -26.27 -29.54
CA SER A 553 -26.51 -26.27 -31.01
C SER A 553 -26.64 -27.68 -31.63
N ASP A 554 -26.46 -28.75 -30.85
CA ASP A 554 -26.61 -30.14 -31.26
C ASP A 554 -27.76 -30.80 -30.49
N GLY A 555 -28.96 -30.81 -31.10
CA GLY A 555 -30.16 -31.37 -30.50
C GLY A 555 -30.01 -32.84 -30.05
N ASN A 556 -29.14 -33.62 -30.68
CA ASN A 556 -28.87 -35.00 -30.27
C ASN A 556 -28.00 -35.06 -29.00
N GLN A 557 -27.05 -34.14 -28.84
CA GLN A 557 -26.28 -34.03 -27.60
C GLN A 557 -27.15 -33.53 -26.45
N MET A 558 -28.03 -32.56 -26.69
CA MET A 558 -28.97 -32.11 -25.66
C MET A 558 -29.99 -33.19 -25.28
N LYS A 559 -30.52 -33.95 -26.24
CA LYS A 559 -31.44 -35.05 -25.94
C LYS A 559 -30.78 -36.13 -25.06
N LYS A 560 -29.47 -36.34 -25.17
CA LYS A 560 -28.71 -37.24 -24.28
C LYS A 560 -28.52 -36.67 -22.87
N LEU A 561 -28.34 -35.35 -22.74
CA LEU A 561 -28.06 -34.69 -21.46
C LEU A 561 -29.32 -34.32 -20.67
N ALA A 562 -30.39 -33.99 -21.37
CA ALA A 562 -31.67 -33.56 -20.81
C ALA A 562 -32.83 -34.10 -21.67
N PRO A 563 -33.09 -35.42 -21.65
CA PRO A 563 -34.08 -36.07 -22.52
C PRO A 563 -35.52 -35.58 -22.32
N ILE A 564 -35.84 -35.06 -21.12
CA ILE A 564 -37.15 -34.47 -20.80
C ILE A 564 -37.30 -33.07 -21.43
N PHE A 565 -36.19 -32.34 -21.56
CA PHE A 565 -36.18 -30.97 -22.08
C PHE A 565 -36.27 -30.92 -23.62
N VAL A 566 -35.81 -31.96 -24.32
CA VAL A 566 -35.85 -32.06 -25.79
C VAL A 566 -36.92 -33.07 -26.23
N THR A 567 -38.13 -32.59 -26.52
CA THR A 567 -39.17 -33.43 -27.16
C THR A 567 -38.78 -33.80 -28.60
N GLU A 568 -39.45 -34.75 -29.25
CA GLU A 568 -39.09 -35.22 -30.61
C GLU A 568 -39.05 -34.12 -31.68
N ASN A 569 -39.72 -32.98 -31.45
CA ASN A 569 -39.69 -31.79 -32.31
C ASN A 569 -38.91 -30.59 -31.70
N GLY A 570 -38.15 -30.83 -30.62
CA GLY A 570 -37.35 -29.83 -29.90
C GLY A 570 -38.19 -28.66 -29.37
N GLY A 571 -39.23 -28.95 -28.56
CA GLY A 571 -40.31 -28.03 -28.13
C GLY A 571 -39.95 -26.56 -27.87
N ALA A 572 -40.95 -25.66 -27.90
CA ALA A 572 -40.80 -24.19 -27.91
C ALA A 572 -39.72 -23.64 -26.96
N THR A 573 -39.62 -24.18 -25.74
CA THR A 573 -38.61 -23.80 -24.74
C THR A 573 -37.16 -24.14 -25.09
N TYR A 574 -36.89 -25.21 -25.85
CA TYR A 574 -35.57 -25.53 -26.38
C TYR A 574 -35.17 -24.59 -27.52
N GLN A 575 -36.10 -24.31 -28.45
CA GLN A 575 -35.84 -23.37 -29.55
C GLN A 575 -35.58 -21.95 -29.03
N GLU A 576 -36.38 -21.47 -28.07
CA GLU A 576 -36.19 -20.16 -27.44
C GLU A 576 -34.83 -20.05 -26.77
N LEU A 577 -34.40 -21.09 -26.05
CA LEU A 577 -33.10 -21.09 -25.38
C LEU A 577 -31.94 -21.19 -26.39
N ALA A 578 -32.05 -22.04 -27.41
CA ALA A 578 -31.07 -22.13 -28.49
C ALA A 578 -30.91 -20.79 -29.22
N GLU A 579 -32.01 -20.06 -29.41
CA GLU A 579 -31.99 -18.73 -30.03
C GLU A 579 -31.31 -17.68 -29.14
N LYS A 580 -31.52 -17.73 -27.82
CA LYS A 580 -30.75 -16.90 -26.87
C LYS A 580 -29.25 -17.17 -26.97
N PHE A 581 -28.82 -18.43 -27.03
CA PHE A 581 -27.39 -18.77 -27.15
C PHE A 581 -26.76 -18.25 -28.45
N ARG A 582 -27.50 -18.35 -29.55
CA ARG A 582 -27.09 -17.81 -30.85
C ARG A 582 -26.92 -16.28 -30.80
N LYS A 583 -27.90 -15.56 -30.26
CA LYS A 583 -27.86 -14.10 -30.10
C LYS A 583 -26.69 -13.64 -29.22
N THR A 584 -26.49 -14.27 -28.07
CA THR A 584 -25.36 -13.95 -27.17
C THR A 584 -24.00 -14.28 -27.81
N THR A 585 -23.89 -15.37 -28.59
CA THR A 585 -22.66 -15.71 -29.33
C THR A 585 -22.34 -14.68 -30.41
N ALA A 586 -23.35 -14.23 -31.16
CA ALA A 586 -23.20 -13.16 -32.16
C ALA A 586 -22.75 -11.85 -31.51
N LYS A 587 -23.35 -11.48 -30.38
CA LYS A 587 -22.96 -10.30 -29.58
C LYS A 587 -21.50 -10.36 -29.12
N LYS A 588 -20.99 -11.54 -28.73
CA LYS A 588 -19.57 -11.75 -28.39
C LYS A 588 -18.63 -11.56 -29.58
N TYR A 589 -18.95 -12.14 -30.72
CA TYR A 589 -18.15 -11.95 -31.92
C TYR A 589 -18.11 -10.47 -32.35
N GLN A 590 -19.21 -9.75 -32.19
CA GLN A 590 -19.27 -8.31 -32.46
C GLN A 590 -18.42 -7.50 -31.47
N PHE A 591 -18.48 -7.83 -30.19
CA PHE A 591 -17.63 -7.22 -29.16
C PHE A 591 -16.13 -7.42 -29.44
N ASP A 592 -15.71 -8.62 -29.84
CA ASP A 592 -14.32 -8.90 -30.19
C ASP A 592 -13.87 -8.12 -31.44
N ASN A 593 -14.75 -8.04 -32.45
CA ASN A 593 -14.50 -7.23 -33.64
C ASN A 593 -14.43 -5.73 -33.31
N MET A 594 -15.28 -5.22 -32.42
CA MET A 594 -15.22 -3.84 -31.94
C MET A 594 -13.85 -3.54 -31.32
N ILE A 595 -13.36 -4.39 -30.41
CA ILE A 595 -12.02 -4.21 -29.81
C ILE A 595 -10.95 -4.23 -30.89
N SER A 596 -10.99 -5.20 -31.80
CA SER A 596 -10.02 -5.35 -32.88
C SER A 596 -9.99 -4.12 -33.78
N THR A 597 -11.15 -3.67 -34.27
CA THR A 597 -11.28 -2.48 -35.12
C THR A 597 -10.80 -1.23 -34.39
N GLY A 598 -11.17 -1.05 -33.12
CA GLY A 598 -10.71 0.10 -32.32
C GLY A 598 -9.19 0.16 -32.19
N ASN A 599 -8.55 -0.98 -31.89
CA ASN A 599 -7.09 -1.07 -31.84
C ASN A 599 -6.44 -0.77 -33.19
N GLN A 600 -7.04 -1.23 -34.30
CA GLN A 600 -6.56 -0.93 -35.64
C GLN A 600 -6.68 0.56 -35.98
N VAL A 601 -7.82 1.19 -35.68
CA VAL A 601 -8.01 2.64 -35.88
C VAL A 601 -6.99 3.44 -35.08
N MET A 602 -6.81 3.11 -33.80
CA MET A 602 -5.84 3.80 -32.95
C MET A 602 -4.39 3.60 -33.45
N LEU A 603 -4.02 2.40 -33.89
CA LEU A 603 -2.71 2.12 -34.49
C LEU A 603 -2.49 2.91 -35.78
N GLN A 604 -3.48 2.95 -36.67
CA GLN A 604 -3.41 3.69 -37.93
C GLN A 604 -3.24 5.19 -37.67
N ASN A 605 -4.05 5.75 -36.76
CA ASN A 605 -3.93 7.14 -36.32
C ASN A 605 -2.55 7.43 -35.73
N PHE A 606 -2.07 6.57 -34.82
CA PHE A 606 -0.77 6.72 -34.17
C PHE A 606 0.39 6.71 -35.18
N ASN A 607 0.40 5.73 -36.09
CA ASN A 607 1.42 5.67 -37.14
C ASN A 607 1.36 6.91 -38.05
N LYS A 608 0.16 7.36 -38.42
CA LYS A 608 -0.02 8.56 -39.23
C LYS A 608 0.47 9.82 -38.51
N ALA A 609 0.22 9.95 -37.21
CA ALA A 609 0.65 11.10 -36.41
C ALA A 609 2.18 11.19 -36.30
N ILE A 610 2.84 10.04 -36.09
CA ILE A 610 4.31 9.95 -36.04
C ILE A 610 4.93 10.25 -37.41
N GLN A 611 4.32 9.75 -38.50
CA GLN A 611 4.80 10.01 -39.85
C GLN A 611 4.67 11.48 -40.27
N THR A 612 3.59 12.15 -39.85
CA THR A 612 3.35 13.55 -40.23
C THR A 612 4.11 14.55 -39.37
N GLY A 613 4.47 14.19 -38.13
CA GLY A 613 5.25 15.04 -37.24
C GLY A 613 4.55 16.36 -36.87
N LEU A 614 3.21 16.37 -36.87
CA LEU A 614 2.39 17.58 -36.67
C LEU A 614 2.61 18.27 -35.33
N VAL A 615 3.04 17.53 -34.31
CA VAL A 615 3.31 18.04 -32.95
C VAL A 615 4.69 17.59 -32.48
N LYS A 616 5.27 18.33 -31.53
CA LYS A 616 6.63 18.07 -30.99
C LYS A 616 6.73 16.67 -30.40
N GLU A 617 5.67 16.22 -29.75
CA GLU A 617 5.51 14.93 -29.10
C GLU A 617 5.60 13.79 -30.14
N ALA A 618 4.93 13.92 -31.29
CA ALA A 618 4.97 12.94 -32.37
C ALA A 618 6.37 12.80 -32.98
N ASN A 619 7.08 13.92 -33.15
CA ASN A 619 8.48 13.91 -33.59
C ASN A 619 9.41 13.26 -32.56
N GLN A 620 9.19 13.53 -31.27
CA GLN A 620 9.96 12.91 -30.20
C GLN A 620 9.70 11.40 -30.13
N ILE A 621 8.45 10.96 -30.28
CA ILE A 621 8.11 9.52 -30.33
C ILE A 621 8.80 8.86 -31.53
N ASN A 622 8.82 9.50 -32.71
CA ASN A 622 9.52 8.95 -33.87
C ASN A 622 11.01 8.74 -33.56
N LYS A 623 11.65 9.73 -32.92
CA LYS A 623 13.05 9.63 -32.47
C LYS A 623 13.24 8.51 -31.44
N ASP A 624 12.37 8.42 -30.43
CA ASP A 624 12.45 7.41 -29.39
C ASP A 624 12.30 5.99 -29.96
N VAL A 625 11.32 5.79 -30.86
CA VAL A 625 11.06 4.50 -31.52
C VAL A 625 12.19 4.11 -32.47
N ASN A 626 12.72 5.04 -33.26
CA ASN A 626 13.92 4.80 -34.09
C ASN A 626 15.16 4.55 -33.24
N GLY A 627 15.19 5.11 -32.03
CA GLY A 627 16.17 4.82 -30.98
C GLY A 627 15.97 3.46 -30.31
N GLY A 628 14.94 2.69 -30.66
CA GLY A 628 14.69 1.34 -30.14
C GLY A 628 13.67 1.24 -29.00
N ALA A 629 13.04 2.36 -28.60
CA ALA A 629 11.94 2.32 -27.65
C ALA A 629 10.75 1.50 -28.19
N PRO A 630 10.03 0.74 -27.34
CA PRO A 630 8.82 0.05 -27.75
C PRO A 630 7.73 1.04 -28.21
N LYS A 631 6.90 0.60 -29.17
CA LYS A 631 5.64 1.28 -29.51
C LYS A 631 4.55 0.87 -28.53
N ILE A 632 3.60 1.74 -28.24
CA ILE A 632 2.47 1.47 -27.34
C ILE A 632 1.51 0.39 -27.89
N PHE A 633 1.61 0.07 -29.18
CA PHE A 633 0.87 -1.03 -29.82
C PHE A 633 1.79 -2.23 -30.10
N THR A 634 1.31 -3.43 -29.79
CA THR A 634 1.95 -4.71 -30.11
C THR A 634 1.03 -5.55 -30.99
N ALA A 635 1.62 -6.40 -31.84
CA ALA A 635 0.89 -7.40 -32.61
C ALA A 635 1.21 -8.79 -32.05
N ASN A 636 0.19 -9.65 -31.93
CA ASN A 636 0.41 -11.06 -31.61
C ASN A 636 0.84 -11.86 -32.86
N GLU A 637 1.16 -13.15 -32.68
CA GLU A 637 1.60 -14.06 -33.76
C GLU A 637 0.59 -14.19 -34.93
N LYS A 638 -0.68 -13.90 -34.66
CA LYS A 638 -1.78 -13.91 -35.65
C LYS A 638 -2.04 -12.52 -36.26
N GLY A 639 -1.20 -11.54 -35.99
CA GLY A 639 -1.31 -10.17 -36.49
C GLY A 639 -2.36 -9.30 -35.79
N ALA A 640 -3.01 -9.79 -34.72
CA ALA A 640 -3.99 -9.00 -33.98
C ALA A 640 -3.27 -7.96 -33.11
N VAL A 641 -3.70 -6.71 -33.24
CA VAL A 641 -3.09 -5.54 -32.59
C VAL A 641 -3.72 -5.29 -31.22
N LYS A 642 -2.88 -5.01 -30.22
CA LYS A 642 -3.26 -4.65 -28.86
C LYS A 642 -2.50 -3.40 -28.42
N MET A 643 -3.18 -2.47 -27.75
CA MET A 643 -2.52 -1.40 -27.02
C MET A 643 -2.01 -1.92 -25.66
N MET A 644 -0.74 -1.74 -25.36
CA MET A 644 -0.14 -2.13 -24.08
C MET A 644 -0.61 -1.22 -22.96
N GLY A 645 -0.84 -1.78 -21.77
CA GLY A 645 -0.95 -1.00 -20.54
C GLY A 645 0.41 -0.47 -20.09
N GLU A 646 0.40 0.52 -19.19
CA GLU A 646 1.63 1.17 -18.70
C GLU A 646 2.63 0.18 -18.11
N ALA A 647 2.17 -0.72 -17.23
CA ALA A 647 3.04 -1.72 -16.61
C ALA A 647 3.70 -2.65 -17.63
N GLU A 648 2.96 -3.07 -18.68
CA GLU A 648 3.47 -3.92 -19.76
C GLU A 648 4.51 -3.16 -20.60
N TYR A 649 4.23 -1.89 -20.92
CA TYR A 649 5.14 -1.02 -21.66
C TYR A 649 6.42 -0.74 -20.89
N VAL A 650 6.32 -0.37 -19.61
CA VAL A 650 7.47 -0.07 -18.73
C VAL A 650 8.37 -1.29 -18.61
N ARG A 651 7.80 -2.49 -18.43
CA ARG A 651 8.57 -3.73 -18.39
C ARG A 651 9.37 -3.94 -19.67
N GLN A 652 8.72 -3.87 -20.85
CA GLN A 652 9.41 -4.05 -22.13
C GLN A 652 10.48 -2.97 -22.39
N TYR A 653 10.21 -1.72 -21.99
CA TYR A 653 11.15 -0.62 -22.13
C TYR A 653 12.42 -0.87 -21.29
N VAL A 654 12.26 -1.24 -20.02
CA VAL A 654 13.38 -1.52 -19.11
C VAL A 654 14.20 -2.72 -19.60
N GLU A 655 13.55 -3.78 -20.09
CA GLU A 655 14.23 -4.94 -20.67
C GLU A 655 15.09 -4.55 -21.88
N LYS A 656 14.54 -3.75 -22.80
CA LYS A 656 15.29 -3.25 -23.97
C LYS A 656 16.40 -2.26 -23.58
N ALA A 657 16.17 -1.39 -22.59
CA ALA A 657 17.18 -0.47 -22.08
C ALA A 657 18.36 -1.22 -21.44
N LYS A 658 18.05 -2.24 -20.63
CA LYS A 658 19.05 -3.14 -20.03
C LYS A 658 19.84 -3.90 -21.09
N ALA A 659 19.20 -4.29 -22.18
CA ALA A 659 19.86 -4.90 -23.35
C ALA A 659 20.61 -3.90 -24.26
N LYS A 660 20.72 -2.61 -23.88
CA LYS A 660 21.33 -1.53 -24.68
C LYS A 660 20.70 -1.33 -26.06
N GLN A 661 19.45 -1.75 -26.22
CA GLN A 661 18.69 -1.63 -27.46
C GLN A 661 17.99 -0.28 -27.60
N ILE A 662 17.91 0.51 -26.52
CA ILE A 662 17.35 1.87 -26.53
C ILE A 662 18.50 2.88 -26.50
N LYS A 663 18.54 3.77 -27.48
CA LYS A 663 19.57 4.81 -27.67
C LYS A 663 18.94 6.19 -27.71
N GLN A 664 19.61 7.16 -27.09
CA GLN A 664 19.30 8.59 -27.19
C GLN A 664 20.55 9.31 -27.73
N GLY A 665 20.59 9.53 -29.04
CA GLY A 665 21.85 9.83 -29.74
C GLY A 665 22.78 8.62 -29.72
N ASP A 666 24.06 8.81 -29.39
CA ASP A 666 25.06 7.73 -29.34
C ASP A 666 25.08 6.97 -28.00
N LYS A 667 24.26 7.37 -27.02
CA LYS A 667 24.29 6.82 -25.66
C LYS A 667 23.14 5.85 -25.39
N PRO A 668 23.40 4.66 -24.81
CA PRO A 668 22.34 3.75 -24.40
C PRO A 668 21.58 4.32 -23.19
N VAL A 669 20.25 4.27 -23.25
CA VAL A 669 19.36 4.79 -22.22
C VAL A 669 19.49 4.02 -20.90
N GLY A 670 19.54 4.74 -19.78
CA GLY A 670 19.70 4.15 -18.45
C GLY A 670 21.13 3.71 -18.16
N TRP A 671 22.06 3.87 -19.10
CA TRP A 671 23.47 3.52 -18.93
C TRP A 671 24.32 4.79 -18.82
N SER A 672 25.09 4.89 -17.74
CA SER A 672 26.08 5.94 -17.54
C SER A 672 27.48 5.36 -17.52
N TYR A 673 28.42 6.04 -18.19
CA TYR A 673 29.84 5.74 -18.09
C TYR A 673 30.38 6.41 -16.84
N VAL A 674 30.71 5.61 -15.83
CA VAL A 674 31.22 6.09 -14.55
C VAL A 674 32.73 5.98 -14.59
N THR A 675 33.42 7.13 -14.65
CA THR A 675 34.87 7.23 -14.45
C THR A 675 35.19 7.55 -13.00
N PRO A 676 36.43 7.28 -12.54
CA PRO A 676 36.89 7.73 -11.24
C PRO A 676 36.73 9.24 -11.02
N GLU A 677 36.76 10.09 -12.06
CA GLU A 677 36.56 11.54 -11.95
C GLU A 677 35.09 11.99 -12.10
N SER A 678 34.25 11.27 -12.87
CA SER A 678 32.83 11.64 -13.02
C SER A 678 32.02 11.35 -11.76
N HIS A 679 32.46 10.37 -10.97
CA HIS A 679 31.92 10.08 -9.64
C HIS A 679 32.08 11.29 -8.71
N ASP A 680 33.16 12.08 -8.87
CA ASP A 680 33.41 13.30 -8.08
C ASP A 680 32.54 14.50 -8.52
N ARG A 681 32.14 14.57 -9.81
CA ARG A 681 31.34 15.70 -10.37
C ARG A 681 29.84 15.62 -10.13
N TYR A 682 29.24 14.43 -10.18
CA TYR A 682 27.81 14.26 -9.84
C TYR A 682 27.52 14.62 -8.37
N THR A 683 28.55 14.64 -7.53
CA THR A 683 28.50 15.09 -6.14
C THR A 683 28.84 16.57 -5.92
N THR A 684 29.38 17.29 -6.91
CA THR A 684 29.69 18.73 -6.77
C THR A 684 28.46 19.63 -6.96
N GLY A 685 27.40 19.13 -7.60
CA GLY A 685 26.11 19.82 -7.68
C GLY A 685 25.36 19.94 -6.35
N MET A 686 25.84 19.30 -5.27
CA MET A 686 25.31 19.38 -3.91
C MET A 686 26.03 20.44 -3.04
N ILE A 687 26.80 21.36 -3.64
CA ILE A 687 27.38 22.50 -2.89
C ILE A 687 26.47 23.71 -3.08
N VAL A 688 25.41 23.78 -2.28
CA VAL A 688 24.81 25.05 -1.89
C VAL A 688 25.06 25.18 -0.39
N GLY A 689 26.06 25.98 -0.01
CA GLY A 689 26.34 26.25 1.42
C GLY A 689 27.80 26.46 1.85
N GLY A 690 28.80 26.40 0.96
CA GLY A 690 30.14 26.94 1.25
C GLY A 690 30.98 26.26 2.36
N LEU A 691 30.66 25.06 2.83
CA LEU A 691 31.50 24.29 3.76
C LEU A 691 32.18 23.12 3.04
N ALA A 692 33.50 23.05 3.12
CA ALA A 692 34.30 21.96 2.55
C ALA A 692 34.06 20.65 3.34
N PRO A 693 33.95 19.48 2.67
CA PRO A 693 33.72 18.20 3.35
C PRO A 693 34.95 17.73 4.15
N ALA A 694 34.70 17.05 5.27
CA ALA A 694 35.74 16.52 6.15
C ALA A 694 36.62 15.43 5.48
N PRO A 695 37.92 15.30 5.84
CA PRO A 695 38.87 14.36 5.23
C PRO A 695 38.45 12.88 5.26
N ALA A 696 37.69 12.45 6.27
CA ALA A 696 37.21 11.07 6.39
C ALA A 696 36.14 10.72 5.34
N ALA A 697 35.32 11.70 4.92
CA ALA A 697 34.38 11.53 3.82
C ALA A 697 35.13 11.34 2.49
N LEU A 698 36.30 11.95 2.32
CA LEU A 698 37.18 11.75 1.16
C LEU A 698 37.82 10.34 1.13
N ALA A 699 38.06 9.73 2.30
CA ALA A 699 38.65 8.39 2.41
C ALA A 699 37.65 7.25 2.15
N GLN A 700 36.41 7.32 2.65
CA GLN A 700 35.36 6.35 2.27
C GLN A 700 34.97 6.49 0.79
N ARG A 701 35.03 7.71 0.23
CA ARG A 701 34.83 7.97 -1.21
C ARG A 701 35.89 7.33 -2.10
N SER A 702 37.12 7.12 -1.61
CA SER A 702 38.16 6.42 -2.39
C SER A 702 37.92 4.91 -2.46
N ALA A 703 37.18 4.34 -1.52
CA ALA A 703 36.85 2.90 -1.48
C ALA A 703 35.66 2.53 -2.38
N SER A 704 34.70 3.44 -2.61
CA SER A 704 33.58 3.25 -3.55
C SER A 704 33.91 3.69 -4.98
N ARG A 705 35.11 4.24 -5.22
CA ARG A 705 35.57 4.60 -6.56
C ARG A 705 35.67 3.34 -7.41
N PRO A 706 34.99 3.29 -8.57
CA PRO A 706 35.30 2.25 -9.54
C PRO A 706 36.78 2.41 -9.95
N SER A 707 37.58 1.36 -9.77
CA SER A 707 39.02 1.38 -10.07
C SER A 707 39.32 1.52 -11.57
N THR A 708 38.33 1.22 -12.41
CA THR A 708 38.36 1.35 -13.86
C THR A 708 37.02 1.89 -14.34
N ALA A 709 37.05 2.68 -15.41
CA ALA A 709 35.83 3.26 -15.94
C ALA A 709 34.90 2.16 -16.47
N ARG A 710 33.66 2.13 -15.99
CA ARG A 710 32.68 1.09 -16.32
C ARG A 710 31.31 1.66 -16.65
N TRP A 711 30.54 0.90 -17.41
CA TRP A 711 29.15 1.19 -17.71
C TRP A 711 28.25 0.61 -16.62
N GLU A 712 27.40 1.43 -16.02
CA GLU A 712 26.41 1.01 -15.01
C GLU A 712 24.99 1.32 -15.49
N PHE A 713 24.07 0.40 -15.22
CA PHE A 713 22.65 0.54 -15.57
C PHE A 713 21.84 1.01 -14.36
N ASN A 714 21.11 2.11 -14.52
CA ASN A 714 20.19 2.67 -13.53
C ASN A 714 18.74 2.33 -13.90
N GLU A 715 18.18 1.34 -13.19
CA GLU A 715 16.81 0.86 -13.44
C GLU A 715 15.74 1.92 -13.13
N ASN A 716 15.92 2.71 -12.06
CA ASN A 716 14.96 3.77 -11.69
C ASN A 716 14.91 4.87 -12.75
N ALA A 717 16.06 5.29 -13.27
CA ALA A 717 16.13 6.24 -14.38
C ALA A 717 15.45 5.68 -15.63
N ALA A 718 15.66 4.40 -15.95
CA ALA A 718 14.99 3.74 -17.08
C ALA A 718 13.46 3.65 -16.88
N ARG A 719 12.98 3.39 -15.66
CA ARG A 719 11.54 3.38 -15.32
C ARG A 719 10.89 4.75 -15.48
N ILE A 720 11.51 5.81 -14.95
CA ILE A 720 11.02 7.19 -15.09
C ILE A 720 10.95 7.59 -16.58
N GLN A 721 11.97 7.24 -17.37
CA GLN A 721 11.97 7.51 -18.81
C GLN A 721 10.91 6.69 -19.54
N ALA A 722 10.69 5.43 -19.15
CA ALA A 722 9.66 4.57 -19.70
C ALA A 722 8.25 5.14 -19.45
N GLN A 723 7.96 5.61 -18.23
CA GLN A 723 6.68 6.25 -17.88
C GLN A 723 6.45 7.52 -18.70
N LYS A 724 7.48 8.37 -18.82
CA LYS A 724 7.41 9.58 -19.67
C LYS A 724 7.19 9.23 -21.15
N ALA A 725 7.83 8.16 -21.65
CA ALA A 725 7.66 7.71 -23.02
C ALA A 725 6.26 7.12 -23.27
N TYR A 726 5.72 6.38 -22.30
CA TYR A 726 4.35 5.86 -22.35
C TYR A 726 3.32 6.99 -22.37
N ALA A 727 3.45 7.96 -21.44
CA ALA A 727 2.57 9.13 -21.36
C ALA A 727 2.55 9.89 -22.69
N ARG A 728 3.72 10.20 -23.27
CA ARG A 728 3.80 10.85 -24.60
C ARG A 728 3.06 10.08 -25.70
N GLN A 729 3.27 8.75 -25.78
CA GLN A 729 2.62 7.94 -26.80
C GLN A 729 1.10 7.90 -26.60
N LYS A 730 0.63 7.78 -25.36
CA LYS A 730 -0.78 7.81 -25.00
C LYS A 730 -1.41 9.18 -25.32
N ASP A 731 -0.72 10.27 -25.04
CA ASP A 731 -1.18 11.63 -25.32
C ASP A 731 -1.38 11.85 -26.82
N VAL A 732 -0.44 11.41 -27.65
CA VAL A 732 -0.60 11.47 -29.12
C VAL A 732 -1.80 10.65 -29.59
N VAL A 733 -2.01 9.43 -29.05
CA VAL A 733 -3.22 8.64 -29.36
C VAL A 733 -4.48 9.41 -28.96
N ASN A 734 -4.53 9.97 -27.75
CA ASN A 734 -5.65 10.78 -27.27
C ASN A 734 -5.93 11.99 -28.19
N SER A 735 -4.89 12.70 -28.61
CA SER A 735 -5.01 13.85 -29.51
C SER A 735 -5.54 13.48 -30.90
N THR A 736 -5.32 12.25 -31.36
CA THR A 736 -5.91 11.76 -32.62
C THR A 736 -7.39 11.43 -32.48
N LEU A 737 -7.83 10.99 -31.30
CA LEU A 737 -9.22 10.60 -31.03
C LEU A 737 -10.11 11.79 -30.69
N ASN A 738 -9.57 12.77 -29.96
CA ASN A 738 -10.31 13.96 -29.52
C ASN A 738 -10.42 15.07 -30.58
N GLY A 739 -9.80 14.86 -31.76
CA GLY A 739 -9.86 15.79 -32.88
C GLY A 739 -8.85 16.93 -32.85
N SER A 740 -8.10 17.13 -31.76
CA SER A 740 -7.11 18.21 -31.65
C SER A 740 -6.02 18.14 -32.74
N LEU A 741 -5.57 16.94 -33.11
CA LEU A 741 -4.61 16.74 -34.20
C LEU A 741 -5.21 16.97 -35.59
N ASN A 742 -6.53 16.84 -35.77
CA ASN A 742 -7.19 17.26 -37.02
C ASN A 742 -7.17 18.78 -37.14
N THR A 743 -7.48 19.51 -36.06
CA THR A 743 -7.37 20.98 -36.02
C THR A 743 -5.95 21.44 -36.32
N GLU A 744 -4.95 20.75 -35.76
CA GLU A 744 -3.53 21.07 -36.02
C GLU A 744 -3.13 20.75 -37.47
N ALA A 745 -3.66 19.68 -38.06
CA ALA A 745 -3.42 19.34 -39.46
C ALA A 745 -4.03 20.38 -40.43
N GLU A 746 -5.20 20.93 -40.10
CA GLU A 746 -5.83 22.03 -40.84
C GLU A 746 -5.00 23.33 -40.75
N LYS A 747 -4.59 23.72 -39.53
CA LYS A 747 -3.73 24.90 -39.30
C LYS A 747 -2.42 24.82 -40.07
N ASN A 748 -1.82 23.63 -40.14
CA ASN A 748 -0.56 23.39 -40.87
C ASN A 748 -0.77 23.11 -42.38
N GLY A 749 -1.99 23.30 -42.91
CA GLY A 749 -2.30 23.16 -44.33
C GLY A 749 -2.14 21.74 -44.89
N LYS A 750 -2.12 20.71 -44.03
CA LYS A 750 -1.97 19.30 -44.46
C LYS A 750 -3.28 18.68 -44.93
N VAL A 751 -4.42 19.26 -44.54
CA VAL A 751 -5.77 18.92 -45.01
C VAL A 751 -6.56 20.20 -45.23
N LYS A 752 -7.57 20.16 -46.11
CA LYS A 752 -8.49 21.29 -46.30
C LYS A 752 -9.42 21.42 -45.09
N SER A 753 -9.93 22.62 -44.83
CA SER A 753 -10.95 22.86 -43.80
C SER A 753 -12.10 21.86 -43.91
N GLY A 754 -12.40 21.15 -42.83
CA GLY A 754 -13.45 20.13 -42.76
C GLY A 754 -13.03 18.73 -43.23
N GLN A 755 -11.80 18.51 -43.67
CA GLN A 755 -11.28 17.17 -43.98
C GLN A 755 -10.58 16.54 -42.77
N LYS A 756 -11.04 15.35 -42.38
CA LYS A 756 -10.46 14.58 -41.26
C LYS A 756 -9.19 13.84 -41.73
N MET A 757 -8.06 14.12 -41.09
CA MET A 757 -6.82 13.34 -41.25
C MET A 757 -6.83 12.07 -40.37
N PHE A 758 -7.34 12.18 -39.15
CA PHE A 758 -7.40 11.13 -38.13
C PHE A 758 -8.85 10.70 -37.89
N GLN A 759 -9.05 9.40 -37.75
CA GLN A 759 -10.36 8.77 -37.62
C GLN A 759 -10.77 8.72 -36.14
N ALA A 760 -11.93 9.30 -35.81
CA ALA A 760 -12.52 9.15 -34.48
C ALA A 760 -12.97 7.70 -34.25
N TRP A 761 -12.99 7.27 -32.98
CA TRP A 761 -13.42 5.94 -32.59
C TRP A 761 -14.19 5.99 -31.27
N ASP A 762 -15.40 5.41 -31.28
CA ASP A 762 -16.23 5.21 -30.10
C ASP A 762 -16.81 3.78 -30.09
N PRO A 763 -16.58 2.98 -29.04
CA PRO A 763 -17.04 1.60 -28.98
C PRO A 763 -18.57 1.48 -29.00
N TYR A 764 -19.32 2.41 -28.37
CA TYR A 764 -20.78 2.34 -28.37
C TYR A 764 -21.39 2.68 -29.74
N SER A 765 -20.87 3.72 -30.40
CA SER A 765 -21.28 4.11 -31.74
C SER A 765 -20.98 2.99 -32.73
N TYR A 766 -19.82 2.33 -32.61
CA TYR A 766 -19.50 1.17 -33.41
C TYR A 766 -20.49 0.01 -33.17
N MET A 767 -20.76 -0.33 -31.90
CA MET A 767 -21.72 -1.38 -31.54
C MET A 767 -23.16 -1.05 -31.97
N ARG A 768 -23.50 0.24 -32.18
CA ARG A 768 -24.80 0.69 -32.71
C ARG A 768 -24.84 0.77 -34.24
N GLY A 769 -23.75 0.41 -34.92
CA GLY A 769 -23.68 0.46 -36.38
C GLY A 769 -23.47 1.85 -36.97
N THR A 770 -22.97 2.79 -36.17
CA THR A 770 -22.45 4.04 -36.72
C THR A 770 -21.28 3.74 -37.63
N ASP A 771 -21.35 4.32 -38.82
CA ASP A 771 -20.36 4.21 -39.85
C ASP A 771 -19.04 4.89 -39.40
N LEU A 772 -17.86 4.25 -39.57
CA LEU A 772 -16.56 4.80 -39.10
C LEU A 772 -16.35 6.24 -39.59
N LYS A 773 -16.56 6.49 -40.88
CA LYS A 773 -16.44 7.82 -41.51
C LYS A 773 -17.35 8.88 -40.87
N ASP A 774 -18.49 8.45 -40.34
CA ASP A 774 -19.53 9.30 -39.77
C ASP A 774 -19.29 9.54 -38.27
N MET A 775 -18.38 8.79 -37.64
CA MET A 775 -17.98 9.02 -36.25
C MET A 775 -17.28 10.37 -36.08
N THR A 776 -17.64 11.05 -35.00
CA THR A 776 -17.08 12.32 -34.58
C THR A 776 -16.37 12.19 -33.23
N PRO A 777 -15.39 13.07 -32.93
CA PRO A 777 -14.80 13.12 -31.59
C PRO A 777 -15.85 13.32 -30.48
N GLY A 778 -16.94 14.03 -30.77
CA GLY A 778 -18.05 14.21 -29.82
C GLY A 778 -18.72 12.91 -29.40
N ASP A 779 -18.79 11.90 -30.27
CA ASP A 779 -19.50 10.64 -30.00
C ASP A 779 -18.91 9.85 -28.82
N ALA A 780 -17.60 10.00 -28.57
CA ALA A 780 -16.94 9.38 -27.42
C ALA A 780 -17.30 10.06 -26.10
N LEU A 781 -17.72 11.33 -26.12
CA LEU A 781 -18.05 12.14 -24.94
C LEU A 781 -19.55 12.43 -24.79
N VAL A 782 -20.40 11.98 -25.72
CA VAL A 782 -21.85 12.17 -25.64
C VAL A 782 -22.44 11.03 -24.81
N GLY A 783 -22.94 11.37 -23.61
CA GLY A 783 -23.93 10.54 -22.93
C GLY A 783 -25.14 10.32 -23.85
N GLN A 784 -25.79 9.15 -23.77
CA GLN A 784 -26.76 8.68 -24.76
C GLN A 784 -28.10 9.46 -24.71
N TYR A 785 -28.10 10.77 -24.96
CA TYR A 785 -29.28 11.63 -24.86
C TYR A 785 -29.81 12.01 -26.25
N TYR A 786 -31.04 11.63 -26.56
CA TYR A 786 -31.67 11.79 -27.88
C TYR A 786 -32.86 12.73 -27.79
N SER A 787 -32.77 13.94 -28.35
CA SER A 787 -33.83 14.95 -28.26
C SER A 787 -34.52 15.21 -29.60
N VAL A 788 -35.84 15.35 -29.57
CA VAL A 788 -36.69 15.66 -30.73
C VAL A 788 -37.74 16.70 -30.33
N ASN A 789 -37.90 17.73 -31.17
CA ASN A 789 -38.96 18.72 -31.02
C ASN A 789 -40.28 18.16 -31.58
N ILE A 790 -41.29 18.03 -30.72
CA ILE A 790 -42.62 17.56 -31.09
C ILE A 790 -43.47 18.76 -31.48
N ASP A 791 -43.80 18.84 -32.77
CA ASP A 791 -44.78 19.76 -33.33
C ASP A 791 -46.00 18.94 -33.78
N PRO A 792 -47.14 18.99 -33.05
CA PRO A 792 -48.34 18.22 -33.36
C PRO A 792 -48.83 18.37 -34.81
N SER A 793 -48.54 19.51 -35.45
CA SER A 793 -48.93 19.77 -36.85
C SER A 793 -48.03 19.07 -37.89
N ARG A 794 -46.89 18.51 -37.45
CA ARG A 794 -45.85 17.93 -38.32
C ARG A 794 -45.51 16.46 -38.03
N ILE A 795 -46.06 15.85 -36.97
CA ILE A 795 -45.76 14.47 -36.57
C ILE A 795 -45.92 13.48 -37.73
N GLY A 796 -46.99 13.59 -38.54
CA GLY A 796 -47.23 12.70 -39.69
C GLY A 796 -46.23 12.86 -40.84
N LYS A 797 -45.33 13.86 -40.80
CA LYS A 797 -44.32 14.15 -41.84
C LYS A 797 -42.88 13.97 -41.35
N SER A 798 -42.67 13.57 -40.08
CA SER A 798 -41.34 13.42 -39.47
C SER A 798 -41.21 12.07 -38.77
N PRO A 799 -40.44 11.11 -39.34
CA PRO A 799 -40.21 9.80 -38.73
C PRO A 799 -39.63 9.88 -37.31
N ASP A 800 -38.75 10.84 -37.02
CA ASP A 800 -38.14 11.00 -35.69
C ASP A 800 -39.14 11.48 -34.64
N GLN A 801 -40.02 12.43 -34.98
CA GLN A 801 -41.10 12.87 -34.07
C GLN A 801 -42.09 11.74 -33.80
N TYR A 802 -42.45 11.00 -34.86
CA TYR A 802 -43.31 9.84 -34.78
C TYR A 802 -42.73 8.76 -33.86
N ASN A 803 -41.49 8.35 -34.11
CA ASN A 803 -40.84 7.27 -33.34
C ASN A 803 -40.60 7.67 -31.87
N MET A 804 -40.21 8.92 -31.61
CA MET A 804 -40.00 9.41 -30.24
C MET A 804 -41.30 9.36 -29.43
N LEU A 805 -42.41 9.85 -29.99
CA LEU A 805 -43.70 9.86 -29.30
C LEU A 805 -44.27 8.45 -29.11
N LYS A 806 -44.15 7.59 -30.14
CA LYS A 806 -44.53 6.17 -30.07
C LYS A 806 -43.76 5.45 -28.96
N ASN A 807 -42.44 5.62 -28.89
CA ASN A 807 -41.61 4.93 -27.90
C ASN A 807 -41.90 5.41 -26.48
N LEU A 808 -42.09 6.72 -26.27
CA LEU A 808 -42.51 7.27 -24.99
C LEU A 808 -43.85 6.69 -24.52
N MET A 809 -44.87 6.71 -25.39
CA MET A 809 -46.20 6.19 -25.05
C MET A 809 -46.20 4.68 -24.80
N THR A 810 -45.45 3.93 -25.61
CA THR A 810 -45.29 2.48 -25.46
C THR A 810 -44.62 2.16 -24.13
N GLN A 811 -43.55 2.89 -23.77
CA GLN A 811 -42.87 2.75 -22.49
C GLN A 811 -43.81 2.97 -21.31
N VAL A 812 -44.59 4.05 -21.32
CA VAL A 812 -45.52 4.39 -20.23
C VAL A 812 -46.63 3.36 -20.07
N ARG A 813 -47.13 2.77 -21.17
CA ARG A 813 -48.17 1.73 -21.10
C ARG A 813 -47.63 0.36 -20.71
N GLY A 814 -46.43 0.02 -21.19
CA GLY A 814 -45.80 -1.28 -20.99
C GLY A 814 -45.06 -1.44 -19.66
N THR A 815 -44.95 -0.39 -18.86
CA THR A 815 -44.29 -0.41 -17.54
C THR A 815 -45.33 -0.32 -16.44
N THR A 816 -45.19 -1.14 -15.39
CA THR A 816 -46.13 -1.11 -14.27
C THR A 816 -46.04 0.22 -13.50
N ALA A 817 -47.14 0.66 -12.90
CA ALA A 817 -47.19 1.94 -12.19
C ALA A 817 -46.21 2.04 -10.98
N GLN A 818 -45.80 0.89 -10.43
CA GLN A 818 -44.82 0.82 -9.33
C GLN A 818 -43.37 0.97 -9.82
N GLU A 819 -43.12 0.68 -11.10
CA GLU A 819 -41.81 0.76 -11.73
C GLU A 819 -41.62 2.08 -12.49
N LEU A 820 -42.70 2.79 -12.79
CA LEU A 820 -42.70 4.06 -13.53
C LEU A 820 -42.79 5.27 -12.58
N SER A 821 -41.92 6.26 -12.78
CA SER A 821 -41.89 7.47 -11.94
C SER A 821 -41.94 8.73 -12.80
N PHE A 822 -42.91 9.60 -12.52
CA PHE A 822 -42.99 10.95 -13.12
C PHE A 822 -42.42 11.95 -12.13
N ILE A 823 -41.46 12.77 -12.54
CA ILE A 823 -40.73 13.68 -11.66
C ILE A 823 -40.81 15.08 -12.25
N ARG A 824 -40.99 16.09 -11.40
CA ARG A 824 -40.96 17.49 -11.83
C ARG A 824 -39.53 17.89 -12.15
N GLY A 825 -39.33 18.63 -13.23
CA GLY A 825 -38.03 19.08 -13.69
C GLY A 825 -37.23 18.02 -14.47
N ASP A 826 -36.12 18.46 -15.04
CA ASP A 826 -35.10 17.61 -15.60
C ASP A 826 -34.19 17.07 -14.49
N VAL A 827 -34.34 15.78 -14.15
CA VAL A 827 -33.54 15.12 -13.12
C VAL A 827 -32.03 15.18 -13.40
N GLY A 828 -31.62 15.25 -14.67
CA GLY A 828 -30.22 15.38 -15.04
C GLY A 828 -29.58 16.70 -14.58
N SER A 829 -30.40 17.72 -14.29
CA SER A 829 -29.98 19.04 -13.79
C SER A 829 -30.12 19.21 -12.27
N MET A 830 -30.56 18.17 -11.56
CA MET A 830 -30.78 18.20 -10.12
C MET A 830 -29.57 17.69 -9.33
N GLU A 831 -29.32 18.29 -8.17
CA GLU A 831 -28.31 17.81 -7.22
C GLU A 831 -28.75 16.49 -6.59
N ASP A 832 -30.00 16.38 -6.13
CA ASP A 832 -30.58 15.17 -5.58
C ASP A 832 -32.05 15.01 -6.04
N ALA A 833 -32.43 13.84 -6.54
CA ALA A 833 -33.83 13.52 -6.86
C ALA A 833 -34.12 12.04 -6.57
N ASP A 834 -35.19 11.76 -5.84
CA ASP A 834 -35.64 10.38 -5.60
C ASP A 834 -36.39 9.85 -6.83
N LEU A 835 -35.69 9.04 -7.61
CA LEU A 835 -36.20 8.44 -8.85
C LEU A 835 -37.30 7.40 -8.64
N LYS A 836 -37.65 7.05 -7.40
CA LYS A 836 -38.68 6.06 -7.06
C LYS A 836 -40.01 6.70 -6.68
N ILE A 837 -40.01 7.99 -6.35
CA ILE A 837 -41.22 8.71 -5.94
C ILE A 837 -41.80 9.40 -7.17
N SER A 838 -43.01 8.99 -7.57
CA SER A 838 -43.75 9.66 -8.64
C SER A 838 -44.51 10.87 -8.10
N ASP A 839 -44.32 12.03 -8.72
CA ASP A 839 -45.09 13.23 -8.52
C ASP A 839 -46.39 13.20 -9.34
N GLU A 840 -47.53 13.34 -8.66
CA GLU A 840 -48.85 13.29 -9.28
C GLU A 840 -49.10 14.45 -10.25
N LYS A 841 -48.55 15.65 -9.99
CA LYS A 841 -48.70 16.81 -10.88
C LYS A 841 -47.86 16.64 -12.15
N ALA A 842 -46.67 16.04 -12.05
CA ALA A 842 -45.84 15.69 -13.21
C ALA A 842 -46.54 14.66 -14.11
N ARG A 843 -47.13 13.61 -13.49
CA ARG A 843 -47.97 12.65 -14.22
C ARG A 843 -49.16 13.34 -14.88
N LYS A 844 -49.82 14.26 -14.18
CA LYS A 844 -50.96 14.99 -14.73
C LYS A 844 -50.57 15.87 -15.92
N ALA A 845 -49.41 16.51 -15.87
CA ALA A 845 -48.87 17.29 -16.98
C ALA A 845 -48.60 16.42 -18.22
N TYR A 846 -48.05 15.21 -18.05
CA TYR A 846 -47.89 14.23 -19.13
C TYR A 846 -49.22 13.83 -19.76
N GLU A 847 -50.23 13.51 -18.93
CA GLU A 847 -51.56 13.10 -19.41
C GLU A 847 -52.22 14.20 -20.26
N LEU A 848 -52.18 15.45 -19.78
CA LEU A 848 -52.69 16.62 -20.51
C LEU A 848 -51.93 16.85 -21.82
N TYR A 849 -50.62 16.67 -21.81
CA TYR A 849 -49.78 16.80 -23.00
C TYR A 849 -50.17 15.80 -24.09
N ILE A 850 -50.26 14.50 -23.75
CA ILE A 850 -50.65 13.46 -24.72
C ILE A 850 -52.07 13.69 -25.24
N GLN A 851 -52.99 14.10 -24.36
CA GLN A 851 -54.37 14.43 -24.73
C GLN A 851 -54.44 15.57 -25.75
N ASP A 852 -53.70 16.66 -25.53
CA ASP A 852 -53.71 17.81 -26.43
C ASP A 852 -52.94 17.53 -27.72
N VAL A 853 -51.83 16.79 -27.70
CA VAL A 853 -51.12 16.37 -28.91
C VAL A 853 -52.06 15.59 -29.85
N ALA A 854 -52.91 14.72 -29.29
CA ALA A 854 -53.93 14.00 -30.07
C ALA A 854 -55.00 14.93 -30.67
N ARG A 855 -55.37 16.01 -29.96
CA ARG A 855 -56.38 16.99 -30.41
C ARG A 855 -55.88 17.93 -31.51
N PHE A 856 -54.60 18.29 -31.51
CA PHE A 856 -54.01 19.28 -32.43
C PHE A 856 -53.62 18.76 -33.83
N ARG A 857 -54.05 17.55 -34.22
CA ARG A 857 -53.84 16.99 -35.57
C ARG A 857 -54.52 17.75 -36.73
N ASN A 858 -55.40 18.71 -36.44
CA ASN A 858 -56.07 19.50 -37.47
C ASN A 858 -55.17 20.68 -37.93
N PRO A 859 -54.70 20.71 -39.19
CA PRO A 859 -53.82 21.78 -39.69
C PRO A 859 -54.47 23.18 -39.74
N LYS A 860 -55.76 23.31 -39.43
CA LYS A 860 -56.50 24.58 -39.30
C LYS A 860 -56.65 25.07 -37.86
N ALA A 861 -56.13 24.35 -36.86
CA ALA A 861 -56.21 24.77 -35.46
C ALA A 861 -55.35 26.01 -35.18
N SER A 862 -55.82 26.90 -34.30
CA SER A 862 -55.04 28.06 -33.85
C SER A 862 -53.70 27.61 -33.28
N LYS A 863 -52.62 28.34 -33.60
CA LYS A 863 -51.27 28.07 -33.07
C LYS A 863 -51.13 28.50 -31.61
N GLU A 864 -52.09 29.24 -31.07
CA GLU A 864 -52.04 29.82 -29.73
C GLU A 864 -52.18 28.73 -28.65
N GLY A 865 -51.07 28.51 -27.93
CA GLY A 865 -50.85 27.44 -26.95
C GLY A 865 -51.04 26.02 -27.48
N MET A 866 -50.51 25.76 -28.67
CA MET A 866 -50.24 24.41 -29.15
C MET A 866 -49.30 23.67 -28.18
N PRO A 867 -49.48 22.35 -27.95
CA PRO A 867 -48.63 21.55 -27.05
C PRO A 867 -47.27 21.25 -27.71
N LEU A 868 -46.47 22.30 -27.91
CA LEU A 868 -45.09 22.17 -28.34
C LEU A 868 -44.26 21.67 -27.16
N ALA A 869 -43.40 20.67 -27.42
CA ALA A 869 -42.45 20.21 -26.42
C ALA A 869 -41.18 19.67 -27.06
N THR A 870 -40.07 19.70 -26.32
CA THR A 870 -38.88 18.92 -26.65
C THR A 870 -38.91 17.63 -25.85
N VAL A 871 -38.97 16.49 -26.51
CA VAL A 871 -38.91 15.17 -25.86
C VAL A 871 -37.51 14.61 -26.05
N SER A 872 -36.86 14.29 -24.95
CA SER A 872 -35.53 13.70 -24.91
C SER A 872 -35.58 12.30 -24.31
N TYR A 873 -34.75 11.38 -24.78
CA TYR A 873 -34.63 10.03 -24.27
C TYR A 873 -33.18 9.74 -23.84
N ALA A 874 -33.02 9.13 -22.68
CA ALA A 874 -31.76 8.61 -22.20
C ALA A 874 -31.90 7.16 -21.71
N PRO A 875 -31.13 6.21 -22.25
CA PRO A 875 -31.07 4.82 -21.78
C PRO A 875 -30.36 4.68 -20.43
N GLN A 876 -29.72 5.75 -19.96
CA GLN A 876 -29.15 5.86 -18.62
C GLN A 876 -29.32 7.29 -18.12
N TYR A 877 -30.13 7.48 -17.07
CA TYR A 877 -30.52 8.81 -16.57
C TYR A 877 -30.66 8.84 -15.04
N GLY A 878 -30.31 9.98 -14.45
CA GLY A 878 -30.35 10.21 -13.00
C GLY A 878 -29.61 11.48 -12.58
N PRO A 879 -29.74 11.90 -11.30
CA PRO A 879 -29.11 13.09 -10.75
C PRO A 879 -27.61 13.17 -11.03
N GLY A 880 -27.08 14.39 -11.08
CA GLY A 880 -25.65 14.61 -11.32
C GLY A 880 -24.74 13.99 -10.26
N SER A 881 -25.25 13.79 -9.03
CA SER A 881 -24.56 13.18 -7.89
C SER A 881 -24.52 11.65 -7.92
N GLN A 882 -25.33 10.99 -8.76
CA GLN A 882 -25.51 9.54 -8.73
C GLN A 882 -24.49 8.82 -9.64
N LEU A 883 -23.52 8.13 -9.00
CA LEU A 883 -22.42 7.40 -9.65
C LEU A 883 -22.86 6.13 -10.41
N SER A 884 -23.97 5.51 -10.03
CA SER A 884 -24.54 4.33 -10.71
C SER A 884 -25.99 4.60 -11.11
N LYS A 885 -26.22 4.80 -12.40
CA LYS A 885 -27.54 5.07 -12.98
C LYS A 885 -28.13 3.77 -13.52
N ASP A 886 -29.07 3.18 -12.78
CA ASP A 886 -29.78 1.92 -13.04
C ASP A 886 -31.14 2.12 -13.75
N ARG A 887 -31.46 3.37 -14.10
CA ARG A 887 -32.72 3.79 -14.72
C ARG A 887 -32.49 4.46 -16.06
N ALA A 888 -33.48 4.33 -16.94
CA ALA A 888 -33.61 5.06 -18.18
C ALA A 888 -34.73 6.10 -18.02
N ALA A 889 -34.74 7.14 -18.86
CA ALA A 889 -35.77 8.16 -18.77
C ALA A 889 -36.10 8.83 -20.10
N TYR A 890 -37.31 9.38 -20.17
CA TYR A 890 -37.65 10.46 -21.09
C TYR A 890 -37.73 11.78 -20.32
N VAL A 891 -37.26 12.87 -20.90
CA VAL A 891 -37.44 14.22 -20.37
C VAL A 891 -38.26 15.04 -21.35
N ILE A 892 -39.33 15.65 -20.87
CA ILE A 892 -40.25 16.44 -21.68
C ILE A 892 -40.13 17.88 -21.22
N ASN A 893 -39.66 18.76 -22.09
CA ASN A 893 -39.62 20.20 -21.86
C ASN A 893 -40.82 20.84 -22.58
N PHE A 894 -41.77 21.34 -21.81
CA PHE A 894 -43.01 21.90 -22.36
C PHE A 894 -42.82 23.36 -22.79
N ASP A 895 -43.55 23.78 -23.81
CA ASP A 895 -43.66 25.20 -24.14
C ASP A 895 -44.35 25.96 -22.98
N PRO A 896 -43.72 27.04 -22.47
CA PRO A 896 -44.27 27.79 -21.34
C PRO A 896 -45.67 28.38 -21.60
N ASN A 897 -46.03 28.68 -22.85
CA ASN A 897 -47.34 29.23 -23.18
C ASN A 897 -48.42 28.16 -23.21
N TRP A 898 -48.09 26.93 -23.59
CA TRP A 898 -49.00 25.79 -23.44
C TRP A 898 -49.28 25.50 -21.96
N LEU A 899 -48.23 25.39 -21.13
CA LEU A 899 -48.40 25.05 -19.71
C LEU A 899 -49.21 26.10 -18.93
N LYS A 900 -49.07 27.39 -19.28
CA LYS A 900 -49.84 28.49 -18.70
C LYS A 900 -51.36 28.38 -18.91
N LYS A 901 -51.84 27.63 -19.91
CA LYS A 901 -53.27 27.39 -20.13
C LYS A 901 -53.94 26.64 -18.98
N TYR A 902 -53.15 25.88 -18.22
CA TYR A 902 -53.62 25.08 -17.10
C TYR A 902 -53.32 25.73 -15.74
N ALA A 903 -52.80 26.96 -15.72
CA ALA A 903 -52.59 27.74 -14.51
C ALA A 903 -53.93 28.13 -13.89
N LYS A 904 -54.05 28.05 -12.56
CA LYS A 904 -55.21 28.61 -11.84
C LYS A 904 -55.28 30.12 -12.05
N GLY A 905 -56.44 30.58 -12.54
CA GLY A 905 -56.79 32.00 -12.58
C GLY A 905 -57.05 32.57 -11.18
N LYS A 906 -57.39 33.87 -11.11
CA LYS A 906 -57.75 34.55 -9.86
C LYS A 906 -58.96 33.91 -9.16
N ASP A 907 -59.82 33.23 -9.92
CA ASP A 907 -61.04 32.57 -9.45
C ASP A 907 -60.81 31.10 -9.03
N GLY A 908 -59.56 30.61 -9.08
CA GLY A 908 -59.19 29.25 -8.67
C GLY A 908 -59.46 28.16 -9.72
N GLU A 909 -60.06 28.50 -10.86
CA GLU A 909 -60.26 27.58 -11.98
C GLU A 909 -58.94 27.38 -12.74
N GLY A 910 -58.37 26.18 -12.62
CA GLY A 910 -57.14 25.72 -13.27
C GLY A 910 -56.54 24.53 -12.52
N ILE A 911 -55.65 23.78 -13.18
CA ILE A 911 -55.15 22.50 -12.65
C ILE A 911 -53.89 22.73 -11.80
N PHE A 912 -53.01 23.64 -12.21
CA PHE A 912 -51.72 23.89 -11.56
C PHE A 912 -51.69 25.25 -10.87
N ASP A 913 -51.11 25.30 -9.67
CA ASP A 913 -50.90 26.57 -8.97
C ASP A 913 -49.76 27.35 -9.66
N ALA A 914 -49.76 28.68 -9.54
CA ALA A 914 -48.72 29.53 -10.15
C ALA A 914 -47.28 29.13 -9.72
N LYS A 915 -47.14 28.57 -8.51
CA LYS A 915 -45.86 28.05 -7.97
C LYS A 915 -45.43 26.73 -8.62
N ASP A 916 -46.36 25.92 -9.11
CA ASP A 916 -46.06 24.63 -9.76
C ASP A 916 -45.54 24.82 -11.19
N LEU A 917 -45.98 25.87 -11.89
CA LEU A 917 -45.67 26.11 -13.32
C LEU A 917 -44.17 26.19 -13.61
N ALA A 918 -43.38 26.77 -12.70
CA ALA A 918 -41.93 26.82 -12.84
C ALA A 918 -41.31 25.41 -12.75
N SER A 919 -41.76 24.60 -11.78
CA SER A 919 -41.29 23.22 -11.57
C SER A 919 -41.79 22.22 -12.62
N LEU A 920 -42.90 22.52 -13.29
CA LEU A 920 -43.50 21.68 -14.34
C LEU A 920 -43.10 22.09 -15.76
N SER A 921 -42.25 23.12 -15.92
CA SER A 921 -41.70 23.52 -17.22
C SER A 921 -40.97 22.37 -17.94
N SER A 922 -40.44 21.43 -17.16
CA SER A 922 -39.95 20.15 -17.61
C SER A 922 -40.43 19.03 -16.69
N ILE A 923 -40.54 17.81 -17.21
CA ILE A 923 -40.79 16.60 -16.41
C ILE A 923 -39.89 15.46 -16.87
N THR A 924 -39.55 14.57 -15.95
CA THR A 924 -38.79 13.34 -16.23
C THR A 924 -39.70 12.13 -16.02
N VAL A 925 -39.79 11.26 -17.01
CA VAL A 925 -40.47 9.95 -16.97
C VAL A 925 -39.39 8.88 -16.85
N SER A 926 -39.20 8.32 -15.65
CA SER A 926 -38.12 7.40 -15.31
C SER A 926 -38.60 5.97 -15.09
N PHE A 927 -37.85 4.98 -15.56
CA PHE A 927 -38.16 3.54 -15.46
C PHE A 927 -36.87 2.71 -15.32
N PRO A 928 -36.92 1.49 -14.73
CA PRO A 928 -35.75 0.62 -14.66
C PRO A 928 -35.21 0.27 -16.04
N GLN A 929 -33.88 0.22 -16.20
CA GLN A 929 -33.25 -0.17 -17.47
C GLN A 929 -33.71 -1.56 -17.96
N ALA A 930 -33.95 -2.50 -17.04
CA ALA A 930 -34.48 -3.83 -17.36
C ALA A 930 -35.89 -3.81 -17.98
N LYS A 931 -36.61 -2.69 -17.88
CA LYS A 931 -37.94 -2.47 -18.45
C LYS A 931 -37.91 -1.50 -19.62
N ASP A 932 -36.73 -1.04 -20.03
CA ASP A 932 -36.59 -0.14 -21.18
C ASP A 932 -37.06 -0.87 -22.45
N GLN A 933 -38.01 -0.28 -23.14
CA GLN A 933 -38.62 -0.82 -24.36
C GLN A 933 -38.15 -0.07 -25.61
N ASN A 934 -37.30 0.95 -25.45
CA ASN A 934 -36.77 1.70 -26.59
C ASN A 934 -35.73 0.86 -27.34
N ASP A 935 -35.74 0.95 -28.68
CA ASP A 935 -34.75 0.27 -29.54
C ASP A 935 -33.31 0.77 -29.32
N ARG A 936 -33.14 1.88 -28.59
CA ARG A 936 -31.85 2.50 -28.27
C ARG A 936 -31.40 2.23 -26.81
N ARG A 937 -32.06 1.28 -26.11
CA ARG A 937 -31.80 0.92 -24.71
C ARG A 937 -30.38 0.43 -24.45
N MET A 938 -29.93 0.57 -23.21
CA MET A 938 -28.60 0.12 -22.80
C MET A 938 -28.51 -1.41 -22.91
N GLY A 939 -27.47 -1.92 -23.57
CA GLY A 939 -27.22 -3.36 -23.73
C GLY A 939 -27.86 -4.03 -24.94
N GLU A 940 -28.75 -3.35 -25.67
CA GLU A 940 -29.26 -3.81 -26.97
C GLU A 940 -28.59 -3.07 -28.13
N TYR A 941 -27.72 -3.79 -28.80
CA TYR A 941 -26.90 -3.31 -29.90
C TYR A 941 -27.41 -3.95 -31.19
N ASN A 942 -28.34 -3.28 -31.87
CA ASN A 942 -28.90 -3.76 -33.15
C ASN A 942 -27.89 -3.53 -34.29
N PHE A 943 -26.98 -4.49 -34.52
CA PHE A 943 -25.88 -4.34 -35.46
C PHE A 943 -25.51 -5.63 -36.21
N SER A 944 -24.93 -5.51 -37.42
CA SER A 944 -24.32 -6.63 -38.17
C SER A 944 -22.90 -6.29 -38.62
N ALA A 945 -21.92 -7.04 -38.14
CA ALA A 945 -20.52 -6.97 -38.51
C ALA A 945 -20.28 -7.38 -39.97
N VAL A 946 -21.07 -8.33 -40.48
CA VAL A 946 -21.09 -8.72 -41.89
C VAL A 946 -21.54 -7.55 -42.74
N ARG A 947 -22.66 -6.90 -42.38
CA ARG A 947 -23.15 -5.69 -43.06
C ARG A 947 -22.07 -4.62 -43.11
N ASN A 948 -21.35 -4.39 -42.01
CA ASN A 948 -20.27 -3.40 -42.01
C ASN A 948 -19.08 -3.81 -42.86
N LYS A 949 -18.55 -5.02 -42.69
CA LYS A 949 -17.43 -5.52 -43.50
C LYS A 949 -17.77 -5.48 -45.00
N VAL A 950 -19.01 -5.81 -45.38
CA VAL A 950 -19.52 -5.65 -46.74
C VAL A 950 -19.52 -4.16 -47.13
N THR A 951 -20.19 -3.29 -46.37
CA THR A 951 -20.31 -1.85 -46.65
C THR A 951 -18.96 -1.14 -46.81
N TYR A 952 -17.96 -1.56 -46.05
CA TYR A 952 -16.62 -0.95 -45.99
C TYR A 952 -15.54 -1.63 -46.82
N SER A 953 -15.80 -2.82 -47.33
CA SER A 953 -14.89 -3.43 -48.28
C SER A 953 -14.83 -2.58 -49.56
N PRO A 954 -13.65 -2.44 -50.20
CA PRO A 954 -13.50 -1.67 -51.44
C PRO A 954 -14.49 -2.08 -52.54
N ASN A 955 -14.90 -3.35 -52.53
CA ASN A 955 -15.74 -3.96 -53.56
C ASN A 955 -17.17 -4.25 -53.08
N LYS A 956 -17.60 -3.71 -51.94
CA LYS A 956 -18.90 -4.01 -51.31
C LYS A 956 -19.21 -5.52 -51.16
N GLN A 957 -18.19 -6.31 -50.88
CA GLN A 957 -18.29 -7.74 -50.65
C GLN A 957 -17.24 -8.24 -49.64
N ILE A 958 -17.61 -9.28 -48.89
CA ILE A 958 -16.66 -10.09 -48.13
C ILE A 958 -16.47 -11.38 -48.92
N GLN A 959 -15.24 -11.85 -49.08
CA GLN A 959 -14.94 -13.14 -49.66
C GLN A 959 -13.77 -13.78 -48.93
N GLU A 960 -13.95 -15.02 -48.49
CA GLU A 960 -12.90 -15.77 -47.80
C GLU A 960 -12.85 -17.22 -48.29
N ASN A 961 -11.64 -17.79 -48.27
CA ASN A 961 -11.36 -19.16 -48.65
C ASN A 961 -10.98 -19.97 -47.41
N ILE A 962 -11.65 -21.10 -47.21
CA ILE A 962 -11.36 -22.07 -46.17
C ILE A 962 -10.63 -23.24 -46.81
N ALA A 963 -9.35 -23.42 -46.44
CA ALA A 963 -8.50 -24.48 -46.97
C ALA A 963 -9.19 -25.85 -46.84
N ASN A 964 -9.25 -26.59 -47.95
CA ASN A 964 -9.95 -27.89 -48.09
C ASN A 964 -11.46 -27.87 -47.83
N GLY A 965 -12.06 -26.75 -47.42
CA GLY A 965 -13.49 -26.62 -47.11
C GLY A 965 -14.30 -25.92 -48.20
N GLY A 966 -13.69 -24.97 -48.91
CA GLY A 966 -14.33 -24.18 -49.96
C GLY A 966 -14.18 -22.69 -49.75
N SER A 967 -15.14 -21.91 -50.25
CA SER A 967 -15.15 -20.45 -50.10
C SER A 967 -16.56 -19.93 -49.83
N TYR A 968 -16.66 -18.72 -49.28
CA TYR A 968 -17.93 -18.01 -49.20
C TYR A 968 -17.76 -16.55 -49.62
N LYS A 969 -18.87 -15.95 -50.03
CA LYS A 969 -18.96 -14.54 -50.41
C LYS A 969 -20.24 -13.93 -49.87
N VAL A 970 -20.20 -12.70 -49.37
CA VAL A 970 -21.38 -11.94 -48.95
C VAL A 970 -21.40 -10.56 -49.61
N PHE A 971 -22.53 -10.13 -50.17
CA PHE A 971 -22.67 -8.86 -50.91
C PHE A 971 -24.13 -8.37 -50.92
N PRO A 972 -24.39 -7.06 -51.09
CA PRO A 972 -25.74 -6.53 -51.23
C PRO A 972 -26.24 -6.69 -52.68
N ASP A 973 -27.51 -7.02 -52.86
CA ASP A 973 -28.18 -6.99 -54.17
C ASP A 973 -28.63 -5.55 -54.55
N ALA A 974 -29.31 -5.41 -55.69
CA ALA A 974 -29.81 -4.11 -56.18
C ALA A 974 -30.83 -3.44 -55.24
N ASN A 975 -31.46 -4.20 -54.34
CA ASN A 975 -32.45 -3.74 -53.37
C ASN A 975 -31.84 -3.57 -51.97
N ASN A 976 -30.50 -3.63 -51.84
CA ASN A 976 -29.76 -3.64 -50.58
C ASN A 976 -30.06 -4.85 -49.67
N ASN A 977 -30.56 -5.97 -50.21
CA ASN A 977 -30.64 -7.22 -49.47
C ASN A 977 -29.28 -7.91 -49.44
N TYR A 978 -28.87 -8.43 -48.28
CA TYR A 978 -27.61 -9.13 -48.14
C TYR A 978 -27.73 -10.57 -48.62
N ILE A 979 -26.87 -10.93 -49.57
CA ILE A 979 -26.81 -12.24 -50.20
C ILE A 979 -25.53 -12.94 -49.76
N MET A 980 -25.62 -14.22 -49.37
CA MET A 980 -24.47 -15.10 -49.18
C MET A 980 -24.39 -16.15 -50.27
N GLU A 981 -23.21 -16.34 -50.83
CA GLU A 981 -22.87 -17.45 -51.72
C GLU A 981 -21.84 -18.35 -51.03
N ILE A 982 -22.09 -19.65 -50.99
CA ILE A 982 -21.19 -20.67 -50.42
C ILE A 982 -20.78 -21.63 -51.53
N LYS A 983 -19.48 -21.87 -51.67
CA LYS A 983 -18.88 -22.80 -52.62
C LYS A 983 -18.09 -23.88 -51.87
N PRO A 984 -18.73 -24.95 -51.40
CA PRO A 984 -18.06 -26.03 -50.71
C PRO A 984 -17.16 -26.83 -51.66
N LEU A 985 -16.05 -27.36 -51.13
CA LEU A 985 -15.20 -28.31 -51.83
C LEU A 985 -15.53 -29.74 -51.37
N GLN A 986 -15.35 -30.71 -52.26
CA GLN A 986 -15.44 -32.13 -51.96
C GLN A 986 -14.15 -32.82 -52.39
N TYR A 987 -13.62 -33.70 -51.53
CA TYR A 987 -12.47 -34.53 -51.89
C TYR A 987 -12.87 -35.62 -52.88
N ASP A 988 -12.23 -35.66 -54.04
CA ASP A 988 -12.38 -36.75 -55.01
C ASP A 988 -11.26 -37.79 -54.80
N PRO A 989 -11.58 -39.00 -54.32
CA PRO A 989 -10.57 -40.03 -54.07
C PRO A 989 -9.91 -40.58 -55.35
N THR A 990 -10.55 -40.40 -56.51
CA THR A 990 -10.06 -40.89 -57.80
C THR A 990 -8.95 -39.99 -58.32
N SER A 991 -9.21 -38.69 -58.47
CA SER A 991 -8.22 -37.71 -58.91
C SER A 991 -7.23 -37.30 -57.80
N GLY A 992 -7.61 -37.45 -56.52
CA GLY A 992 -6.82 -37.01 -55.38
C GLY A 992 -6.89 -35.50 -55.12
N ASN A 993 -7.75 -34.78 -55.86
CA ASN A 993 -7.93 -33.34 -55.77
C ASN A 993 -9.22 -32.97 -55.02
N PHE A 994 -9.34 -31.70 -54.63
CA PHE A 994 -10.59 -31.13 -54.13
C PHE A 994 -11.35 -30.48 -55.30
N VAL A 995 -12.60 -30.86 -55.50
CA VAL A 995 -13.48 -30.38 -56.58
C VAL A 995 -14.63 -29.54 -56.02
N ASP A 996 -15.15 -28.60 -56.80
CA ASP A 996 -16.31 -27.79 -56.42
C ASP A 996 -17.58 -28.66 -56.34
N ALA A 997 -18.29 -28.60 -55.22
CA ALA A 997 -19.51 -29.35 -54.98
C ALA A 997 -20.80 -28.56 -55.34
N GLY A 998 -20.66 -27.37 -55.92
CA GLY A 998 -21.75 -26.53 -56.40
C GLY A 998 -22.00 -25.30 -55.53
N THR A 999 -22.28 -24.15 -56.16
CA THR A 999 -22.53 -22.89 -55.43
C THR A 999 -23.97 -22.85 -54.87
N GLN A 1000 -24.09 -22.58 -53.57
CA GLN A 1000 -25.36 -22.36 -52.89
C GLN A 1000 -25.55 -20.87 -52.59
N ARG A 1001 -26.77 -20.34 -52.74
CA ARG A 1001 -27.08 -18.92 -52.56
C ARG A 1001 -28.21 -18.72 -51.55
N PHE A 1002 -28.01 -17.80 -50.60
CA PHE A 1002 -28.93 -17.51 -49.51
C PHE A 1002 -29.24 -16.01 -49.44
N ASN A 1003 -30.51 -15.64 -49.30
CA ASN A 1003 -30.92 -14.25 -49.04
C ASN A 1003 -31.03 -14.02 -47.54
N LEU A 1004 -29.96 -13.45 -46.96
CA LEU A 1004 -29.84 -13.26 -45.52
C LEU A 1004 -30.86 -12.25 -44.98
N SER A 1005 -31.15 -11.20 -45.75
CA SER A 1005 -32.14 -10.18 -45.37
C SER A 1005 -33.55 -10.77 -45.32
N GLN A 1006 -33.91 -11.60 -46.30
CA GLN A 1006 -35.21 -12.26 -46.32
C GLN A 1006 -35.34 -13.29 -45.19
N MET A 1007 -34.30 -14.11 -44.97
CA MET A 1007 -34.29 -15.09 -43.87
C MET A 1007 -34.38 -14.44 -42.49
N MET A 1008 -33.83 -13.23 -42.33
CA MET A 1008 -34.00 -12.41 -41.13
C MET A 1008 -35.44 -11.90 -40.99
N GLN A 1009 -36.01 -11.34 -42.06
CA GLN A 1009 -37.38 -10.80 -42.06
C GLN A 1009 -38.44 -11.88 -41.80
N GLU A 1010 -38.33 -13.04 -42.44
CA GLU A 1010 -39.25 -14.18 -42.26
C GLU A 1010 -39.29 -14.69 -40.82
N ARG A 1011 -38.21 -14.45 -40.05
CA ARG A 1011 -38.11 -14.86 -38.64
C ARG A 1011 -38.39 -13.72 -37.65
N GLY A 1012 -38.66 -12.51 -38.13
CA GLY A 1012 -38.84 -11.33 -37.27
C GLY A 1012 -37.57 -10.99 -36.46
N GLU A 1013 -36.40 -11.35 -36.97
CA GLU A 1013 -35.12 -11.21 -36.27
C GLU A 1013 -34.43 -9.88 -36.56
N THR A 1014 -33.50 -9.48 -35.69
CA THR A 1014 -32.77 -8.21 -35.83
C THR A 1014 -31.64 -8.31 -36.86
N ILE A 1015 -31.09 -7.15 -37.27
CA ILE A 1015 -30.04 -7.10 -38.29
C ILE A 1015 -28.80 -7.93 -37.96
N GLY A 1016 -28.51 -8.18 -36.68
CA GLY A 1016 -27.41 -9.05 -36.24
C GLY A 1016 -27.57 -10.52 -36.60
N TYR A 1017 -28.79 -10.98 -36.92
CA TYR A 1017 -29.04 -12.33 -37.39
C TYR A 1017 -28.31 -12.64 -38.71
N ILE A 1018 -28.02 -11.62 -39.52
CA ILE A 1018 -27.20 -11.75 -40.72
C ILE A 1018 -25.80 -12.29 -40.38
N ASP A 1019 -25.20 -11.87 -39.26
CA ASP A 1019 -23.87 -12.34 -38.84
C ASP A 1019 -23.88 -13.82 -38.46
N GLN A 1020 -24.96 -14.25 -37.84
CA GLN A 1020 -25.15 -15.64 -37.43
C GLN A 1020 -25.30 -16.55 -38.64
N LEU A 1021 -26.14 -16.18 -39.62
CA LEU A 1021 -26.31 -16.96 -40.85
C LEU A 1021 -24.97 -17.13 -41.59
N VAL A 1022 -24.12 -16.10 -41.58
CA VAL A 1022 -22.77 -16.19 -42.14
C VAL A 1022 -21.87 -17.10 -41.31
N THR A 1023 -21.94 -17.02 -39.98
CA THR A 1023 -21.17 -17.89 -39.08
C THR A 1023 -21.55 -19.36 -39.22
N ASP A 1024 -22.83 -19.66 -39.40
CA ASP A 1024 -23.33 -21.02 -39.65
C ASP A 1024 -22.79 -21.56 -40.98
N GLY A 1025 -22.78 -20.72 -42.03
CA GLY A 1025 -22.16 -21.06 -43.31
C GLY A 1025 -20.65 -21.34 -43.19
N ILE A 1026 -19.92 -20.52 -42.44
CA ILE A 1026 -18.49 -20.72 -42.14
C ILE A 1026 -18.27 -22.04 -41.38
N THR A 1027 -19.13 -22.34 -40.40
CA THR A 1027 -19.06 -23.56 -39.61
C THR A 1027 -19.30 -24.81 -40.47
N ALA A 1028 -20.24 -24.74 -41.42
CA ALA A 1028 -20.49 -25.81 -42.38
C ALA A 1028 -19.28 -26.08 -43.29
N LEU A 1029 -18.63 -25.03 -43.79
CA LEU A 1029 -17.40 -25.15 -44.58
C LEU A 1029 -16.24 -25.73 -43.76
N ASN A 1030 -16.09 -25.36 -42.48
CA ASN A 1030 -15.09 -25.94 -41.59
C ASN A 1030 -15.34 -27.43 -41.29
N ARG A 1031 -16.59 -27.86 -41.15
CA ARG A 1031 -16.93 -29.29 -41.05
C ARG A 1031 -16.56 -30.04 -42.32
N THR A 1032 -16.85 -29.44 -43.48
CA THR A 1032 -16.48 -29.97 -44.80
C THR A 1032 -14.96 -30.12 -44.93
N ALA A 1033 -14.18 -29.11 -44.52
CA ALA A 1033 -12.72 -29.16 -44.51
C ALA A 1033 -12.15 -30.31 -43.67
N LYS A 1034 -12.72 -30.53 -42.48
CA LYS A 1034 -12.33 -31.65 -41.60
C LYS A 1034 -12.63 -33.00 -42.25
N GLN A 1035 -13.83 -33.17 -42.81
CA GLN A 1035 -14.21 -34.40 -43.49
C GLN A 1035 -13.30 -34.69 -44.69
N ASN A 1036 -13.10 -33.69 -45.54
CA ASN A 1036 -12.19 -33.75 -46.69
C ASN A 1036 -10.75 -34.11 -46.30
N THR A 1037 -10.27 -33.62 -45.16
CA THR A 1037 -8.94 -33.96 -44.64
C THR A 1037 -8.87 -35.42 -44.17
N ILE A 1038 -9.92 -35.92 -43.51
CA ILE A 1038 -10.04 -37.33 -43.10
C ILE A 1038 -10.06 -38.23 -44.35
N ASP A 1039 -10.86 -37.87 -45.36
CA ASP A 1039 -10.99 -38.65 -46.59
C ASP A 1039 -9.69 -38.69 -47.38
N GLN A 1040 -8.96 -37.56 -47.43
CA GLN A 1040 -7.63 -37.49 -48.02
C GLN A 1040 -6.61 -38.38 -47.28
N GLN A 1041 -6.63 -38.39 -45.94
CA GLN A 1041 -5.76 -39.25 -45.14
C GLN A 1041 -6.10 -40.74 -45.31
N ASN A 1042 -7.39 -41.08 -45.34
CA ASN A 1042 -7.84 -42.46 -45.56
C ASN A 1042 -7.46 -42.95 -46.96
N ASN A 1043 -7.62 -42.12 -47.99
CA ASN A 1043 -7.20 -42.48 -49.35
C ASN A 1043 -5.68 -42.67 -49.46
N LYS A 1044 -4.88 -41.85 -48.76
CA LYS A 1044 -3.42 -42.06 -48.66
C LYS A 1044 -3.07 -43.40 -47.99
N LYS A 1045 -3.77 -43.78 -46.93
CA LYS A 1045 -3.59 -45.09 -46.27
C LYS A 1045 -3.98 -46.25 -47.20
N ILE A 1046 -5.11 -46.15 -47.91
CA ILE A 1046 -5.57 -47.19 -48.84
C ILE A 1046 -4.60 -47.36 -50.02
N LYS A 1047 -4.08 -46.26 -50.59
CA LYS A 1047 -3.07 -46.31 -51.66
C LYS A 1047 -1.70 -46.78 -51.17
N GLY A 1048 -1.37 -46.57 -49.89
CA GLY A 1048 -0.15 -47.08 -49.25
C GLY A 1048 -0.19 -48.57 -48.89
N VAL A 1049 -1.39 -49.17 -48.76
CA VAL A 1049 -1.57 -50.62 -48.56
C VAL A 1049 -1.68 -51.39 -49.89
N LYS A 1050 -1.99 -50.70 -51.00
CA LYS A 1050 -2.03 -51.24 -52.37
C LYS A 1050 -0.68 -51.16 -53.12
N LYS A 1051 0.31 -50.49 -52.53
CA LYS A 1051 1.72 -50.55 -52.94
C LYS A 1051 2.43 -51.52 -52.01
#